data_AF-A0A915Q1S4-F1
#
_entry.id   AF-A0A915Q1S4-F1
#
_cell.length_a   1.000
_cell.length_b   1.000
_cell.length_c   1.000
_cell.angle_alpha   90.00
_cell.angle_beta   90.00
_cell.angle_gamma   90.00
#
_symmetry.space_group_name_H-M   'P 1'
#
loop_
_entity.id
_entity.type
_entity.pdbx_description
1 polymer ?
#
loop_
_entity_poly.entity_id
_entity_poly.type
_entity_poly.pdbx_seq_one_letter_code
_entity_poly.pdbx_strand_id
1 'polypeptide(L)'
;MASVLSRIYPFSRYSYCTGAAMTNSFYDIIIIGGGMVGNAMACSIGLSERLKSKKVLILDSAEIKAPTKNSPYGNRVTAVSPPSISLFKKLGIWNDLVDLRVKRVDRLQVLDSCSNSSIRFTQPDPANEVAYMIENNAIIGFLSNRIVTSCPNVTVKRKTKVVDCRTPSGLDEFATVVLDDGTKLQTSLIIGADGSRSLVRDLLKFKYTSWGYGQSAIVANLRVKTRPSFSVESNCVAWERFTPSGPVALLPLTEDLSSVTWSTSTEHAEELLSLSAEEFVNELNQFLNTSIHQNYVTNQFLSFTGEILKGVFSVSGKPVLTFPTVVSLFEDTRAAFPLAFGHAHTYVIPRAALIGDAAHRTHPLAGQGVNLGWNDVRILVKCLEQCVTDGGDLGSLTYLADYDTKGQRRNVPVQIACDWLNRLYLASSTPFIFIRSFGLNMVDRFTPLKQYISYELIMATRHSPEIQVFMEEPWPVDRNEYELEEIIGSGSTAIVCKSFCKKRKEICAIKRVDLEKSDLVQIAKELTSMGGRCSIKKGVLNQKVVATILKEVLIGLEYIHDKEVLHGDVKTANILISSEGAVQLADFGPSVWVPGEERTKNKVAGTACYLAPELAGLELGEPEMLPTFLGDIWSLGIVALEMVTGYPPYHNKIVSMILKWVRENEPPNLETFKFGDYHEYGKKYRHFVSSCLKRCAKQRWSAKKLINHPFIISNAQNGEYLMTALMRALPYVVLPGDEKSSRKHRPPISDNDNAASEILH
;
A
#
# COMPACT_ATOMS: atom_id res chain seq x y z
N MET A 1 -6.88 37.58 -37.45
CA MET A 1 -7.26 37.15 -36.08
C MET A 1 -6.27 36.12 -35.55
N ALA A 2 -5.00 36.52 -35.48
CA ALA A 2 -3.88 35.73 -35.01
C ALA A 2 -2.87 36.69 -34.38
N SER A 3 -3.28 37.32 -33.29
CA SER A 3 -2.46 38.05 -32.31
C SER A 3 -3.44 38.65 -31.31
N VAL A 4 -2.99 38.84 -30.07
CA VAL A 4 -3.75 39.41 -28.94
C VAL A 4 -4.60 38.37 -28.18
N LEU A 5 -3.93 37.58 -27.32
CA LEU A 5 -4.18 37.52 -25.87
C LEU A 5 -3.29 36.44 -25.21
N SER A 6 -1.98 36.58 -25.41
CA SER A 6 -0.99 36.15 -24.42
C SER A 6 -0.72 37.35 -23.51
N ARG A 7 -1.22 37.32 -22.28
CA ARG A 7 -0.74 38.10 -21.12
C ARG A 7 -1.64 37.80 -19.92
N ILE A 8 -1.12 37.05 -18.96
CA ILE A 8 -1.00 37.43 -17.55
C ILE A 8 -0.21 36.32 -16.80
N TYR A 9 0.92 36.76 -16.23
CA TYR A 9 1.97 36.12 -15.42
C TYR A 9 3.16 35.39 -16.10
N PRO A 10 4.42 35.75 -15.73
CA PRO A 10 5.60 35.50 -16.55
C PRO A 10 6.33 34.20 -16.16
N PHE A 11 6.62 33.36 -17.14
CA PHE A 11 7.72 32.39 -17.04
C PHE A 11 9.02 33.12 -17.36
N SER A 12 9.88 33.34 -16.36
CA SER A 12 11.27 33.74 -16.61
C SER A 12 12.03 32.55 -17.20
N ARG A 13 12.09 32.47 -18.53
CA ARG A 13 13.12 31.69 -19.22
C ARG A 13 14.45 32.43 -19.10
N TYR A 14 15.34 31.99 -18.23
CA TYR A 14 16.76 32.30 -18.38
C TYR A 14 17.36 31.30 -19.36
N SER A 15 17.59 31.78 -20.59
CA SER A 15 18.36 31.09 -21.61
C SER A 15 19.83 31.41 -21.39
N TYR A 16 20.64 30.41 -21.07
CA TYR A 16 22.08 30.46 -21.32
C TYR A 16 22.36 29.47 -22.45
N CYS A 17 22.66 30.00 -23.63
CA CYS A 17 23.18 29.24 -24.75
C CYS A 17 24.71 29.20 -24.65
N THR A 18 25.28 28.03 -24.40
CA THR A 18 26.61 27.64 -24.90
C THR A 18 26.67 26.12 -25.10
N GLY A 19 26.88 25.68 -26.35
CA GLY A 19 27.51 24.40 -26.71
C GLY A 19 26.68 23.11 -26.60
N ALA A 20 26.38 22.52 -27.77
CA ALA A 20 25.78 21.20 -28.03
C ALA A 20 24.29 21.04 -27.68
N ALA A 21 23.46 20.97 -28.72
CA ALA A 21 22.08 20.53 -28.63
C ALA A 21 22.00 19.06 -28.18
N MET A 22 21.94 18.81 -26.87
CA MET A 22 21.43 17.53 -26.35
C MET A 22 19.91 17.57 -26.42
N THR A 23 19.33 16.82 -27.34
CA THR A 23 17.90 16.52 -27.38
C THR A 23 17.54 15.63 -26.19
N ASN A 24 17.35 16.22 -25.00
CA ASN A 24 16.85 15.48 -23.83
C ASN A 24 15.47 14.91 -24.16
N SER A 25 15.40 13.61 -24.43
CA SER A 25 14.15 12.92 -24.75
C SER A 25 13.37 12.67 -23.46
N PHE A 26 12.21 13.31 -23.35
CA PHE A 26 11.32 13.19 -22.20
C PHE A 26 10.33 12.02 -22.36
N TYR A 27 10.06 11.34 -21.24
CA TYR A 27 9.00 10.35 -21.05
C TYR A 27 8.27 10.61 -19.74
N ASP A 28 6.95 10.49 -19.69
CA ASP A 28 6.19 10.64 -18.44
C ASP A 28 6.62 9.58 -17.41
N ILE A 29 6.82 8.34 -17.86
CA ILE A 29 7.20 7.19 -17.03
C ILE A 29 8.31 6.40 -17.71
N ILE A 30 9.37 6.07 -16.97
CA ILE A 30 10.42 5.13 -17.39
C ILE A 30 10.38 3.90 -16.49
N ILE A 31 10.12 2.72 -17.06
CA ILE A 31 10.14 1.43 -16.38
C ILE A 31 11.48 0.75 -16.70
N ILE A 32 12.25 0.40 -15.65
CA ILE A 32 13.56 -0.23 -15.78
C ILE A 32 13.43 -1.69 -15.39
N GLY A 33 13.61 -2.59 -16.36
CA GLY A 33 13.50 -4.03 -16.22
C GLY A 33 12.32 -4.62 -17.00
N GLY A 34 12.60 -5.40 -18.06
CA GLY A 34 11.60 -6.10 -18.86
C GLY A 34 11.33 -7.53 -18.40
N GLY A 35 11.24 -7.76 -17.09
CA GLY A 35 10.80 -9.03 -16.53
C GLY A 35 9.29 -9.25 -16.61
N MET A 36 8.78 -10.28 -15.92
CA MET A 36 7.34 -10.56 -15.82
C MET A 36 6.56 -9.39 -15.21
N VAL A 37 7.12 -8.74 -14.18
CA VAL A 37 6.46 -7.63 -13.47
C VAL A 37 6.56 -6.33 -14.25
N GLY A 38 7.74 -6.02 -14.83
CA GLY A 38 7.94 -4.79 -15.60
C GLY A 38 7.12 -4.76 -16.90
N ASN A 39 7.06 -5.86 -17.66
CA ASN A 39 6.16 -5.93 -18.82
C ASN A 39 4.69 -5.88 -18.42
N ALA A 40 4.30 -6.49 -17.29
CA ALA A 40 2.93 -6.38 -16.79
C ALA A 40 2.58 -4.94 -16.43
N MET A 41 3.52 -4.19 -15.84
CA MET A 41 3.36 -2.77 -15.55
C MET A 41 3.20 -1.94 -16.82
N ALA A 42 4.12 -2.09 -17.78
CA ALA A 42 4.09 -1.37 -19.04
C ALA A 42 2.80 -1.65 -19.84
N CYS A 43 2.38 -2.91 -19.90
CA CYS A 43 1.13 -3.31 -20.56
C CYS A 43 -0.10 -2.75 -19.83
N SER A 44 -0.12 -2.77 -18.48
CA SER A 44 -1.23 -2.22 -17.70
C SER A 44 -1.38 -0.71 -17.91
N ILE A 45 -0.28 0.04 -17.93
CA ILE A 45 -0.30 1.48 -18.21
C ILE A 45 -0.70 1.75 -19.66
N GLY A 46 -0.16 0.98 -20.61
CA GLY A 46 -0.45 1.16 -22.03
C GLY A 46 -1.90 0.87 -22.43
N LEU A 47 -2.56 -0.06 -21.73
CA LEU A 47 -3.98 -0.39 -21.93
C LEU A 47 -4.93 0.49 -21.12
N SER A 48 -4.43 1.31 -20.20
CA SER A 48 -5.28 2.18 -19.38
C SER A 48 -5.71 3.41 -20.19
N GLU A 49 -7.02 3.58 -20.39
CA GLU A 49 -7.56 4.77 -21.06
C GLU A 49 -7.22 6.08 -20.32
N ARG A 50 -7.09 6.04 -18.99
CA ARG A 50 -6.71 7.21 -18.18
C ARG A 50 -5.24 7.59 -18.35
N LEU A 51 -4.38 6.63 -18.68
CA LEU A 51 -2.93 6.84 -18.84
C LEU A 51 -2.50 6.89 -20.32
N LYS A 52 -3.44 6.81 -21.25
CA LYS A 52 -3.20 6.81 -22.71
C LYS A 52 -2.45 8.04 -23.21
N SER A 53 -2.61 9.18 -22.55
CA SER A 53 -1.89 10.42 -22.88
C SER A 53 -0.45 10.45 -22.35
N LYS A 54 -0.03 9.47 -21.54
CA LYS A 54 1.31 9.41 -20.93
C LYS A 54 2.25 8.61 -21.82
N LYS A 55 3.41 9.20 -22.10
CA LYS A 55 4.49 8.59 -22.88
C LYS A 55 5.35 7.71 -21.97
N VAL A 56 5.33 6.40 -22.22
CA VAL A 56 6.01 5.42 -21.37
C VAL A 56 7.19 4.82 -22.12
N LEU A 57 8.32 4.62 -21.44
CA LEU A 57 9.45 3.86 -21.93
C LEU A 57 9.68 2.66 -21.03
N ILE A 58 9.79 1.46 -21.60
CA ILE A 58 10.32 0.29 -20.90
C ILE A 58 11.71 -0.05 -21.44
N LEU A 59 12.67 -0.16 -20.52
CA LEU A 59 14.06 -0.50 -20.76
C LEU A 59 14.31 -1.93 -20.33
N ASP A 60 14.80 -2.76 -21.25
CA ASP A 60 15.21 -4.13 -20.94
C ASP A 60 16.61 -4.44 -21.44
N SER A 61 17.36 -5.16 -20.63
CA SER A 61 18.72 -5.63 -20.96
C SER A 61 18.69 -6.90 -21.81
N ALA A 62 17.58 -7.64 -21.80
CA ALA A 62 17.39 -8.87 -22.55
C ALA A 62 16.33 -8.72 -23.65
N GLU A 63 16.26 -9.73 -24.53
CA GLU A 63 15.18 -9.90 -25.49
C GLU A 63 14.64 -11.32 -25.33
N ILE A 64 13.44 -11.44 -24.74
CA ILE A 64 12.77 -12.72 -24.52
C ILE A 64 11.56 -12.78 -25.46
N LYS A 65 11.55 -13.79 -26.32
CA LYS A 65 10.45 -14.05 -27.26
C LYS A 65 9.49 -15.06 -26.66
N ALA A 66 8.21 -14.96 -27.04
CA ALA A 66 7.22 -15.97 -26.69
C ALA A 66 7.63 -17.32 -27.33
N PRO A 67 7.54 -18.43 -26.59
CA PRO A 67 7.78 -19.76 -27.14
C PRO A 67 6.65 -20.15 -28.10
N THR A 68 6.91 -21.14 -28.95
CA THR A 68 5.90 -21.76 -29.83
C THR A 68 5.43 -23.09 -29.23
N LYS A 69 4.29 -23.63 -29.68
CA LYS A 69 3.75 -24.91 -29.15
C LYS A 69 4.74 -26.07 -29.22
N ASN A 70 5.60 -26.08 -30.25
CA ASN A 70 6.60 -27.12 -30.48
C ASN A 70 7.95 -26.83 -29.79
N SER A 71 8.12 -25.67 -29.16
CA SER A 71 9.32 -25.35 -28.42
C SER A 71 9.40 -26.21 -27.15
N PRO A 72 10.60 -26.61 -26.68
CA PRO A 72 10.73 -27.31 -25.40
C PRO A 72 10.23 -26.43 -24.24
N TYR A 73 9.93 -27.06 -23.09
CA TYR A 73 9.56 -26.31 -21.89
C TYR A 73 10.74 -25.50 -21.38
N GLY A 74 10.48 -24.23 -21.07
CA GLY A 74 11.42 -23.39 -20.35
C GLY A 74 11.75 -23.97 -18.98
N ASN A 75 12.96 -23.67 -18.51
CA ASN A 75 13.47 -24.18 -17.24
C ASN A 75 12.84 -23.52 -15.99
N ARG A 76 11.99 -22.50 -16.18
CA ARG A 76 11.33 -21.81 -15.08
C ARG A 76 9.85 -21.68 -15.35
N VAL A 77 9.08 -22.17 -14.39
CA VAL A 77 7.63 -22.05 -14.35
C VAL A 77 7.20 -21.33 -13.09
N THR A 78 6.03 -20.71 -13.18
CA THR A 78 5.40 -20.01 -12.07
C THR A 78 4.04 -20.62 -11.81
N ALA A 79 3.74 -20.82 -10.52
CA ALA A 79 2.39 -21.03 -10.04
C ALA A 79 1.60 -19.72 -10.07
N VAL A 80 0.74 -19.53 -11.06
CA VAL A 80 -0.07 -18.32 -11.22
C VAL A 80 -1.39 -18.48 -10.48
N SER A 81 -1.61 -17.58 -9.52
CA SER A 81 -2.83 -17.56 -8.70
C SER A 81 -4.04 -17.00 -9.46
N PRO A 82 -5.29 -17.33 -9.04
CA PRO A 82 -6.50 -16.79 -9.68
C PRO A 82 -6.57 -15.25 -9.78
N PRO A 83 -6.15 -14.46 -8.76
CA PRO A 83 -6.08 -13.00 -8.88
C PRO A 83 -5.13 -12.51 -9.98
N SER A 84 -4.04 -13.23 -10.25
CA SER A 84 -3.08 -12.91 -11.31
C SER A 84 -3.59 -13.34 -12.69
N ILE A 85 -4.35 -14.44 -12.77
CA ILE A 85 -5.08 -14.82 -13.99
C ILE A 85 -6.09 -13.74 -14.37
N SER A 86 -6.81 -13.17 -13.40
CA SER A 86 -7.72 -12.04 -13.66
C SER A 86 -6.97 -10.84 -14.27
N LEU A 87 -5.75 -10.55 -13.80
CA LEU A 87 -4.88 -9.54 -14.41
C LEU A 87 -4.53 -9.92 -15.86
N PHE A 88 -4.10 -11.16 -16.12
CA PHE A 88 -3.73 -11.60 -17.47
C PHE A 88 -4.90 -11.58 -18.46
N LYS A 89 -6.11 -11.89 -17.99
CA LYS A 89 -7.35 -11.73 -18.77
C LYS A 89 -7.57 -10.26 -19.15
N LYS A 90 -7.40 -9.33 -18.20
CA LYS A 90 -7.49 -7.87 -18.45
C LYS A 90 -6.41 -7.36 -19.39
N LEU A 91 -5.19 -7.90 -19.29
CA LEU A 91 -4.10 -7.57 -20.20
C LEU A 91 -4.28 -8.20 -21.60
N GLY A 92 -5.21 -9.12 -21.75
CA GLY A 92 -5.54 -9.76 -23.02
C GLY A 92 -4.54 -10.83 -23.47
N ILE A 93 -3.77 -11.42 -22.54
CA ILE A 93 -2.76 -12.46 -22.86
C ILE A 93 -3.20 -13.86 -22.42
N TRP A 94 -4.30 -13.99 -21.66
CA TRP A 94 -4.71 -15.27 -21.08
C TRP A 94 -5.01 -16.33 -22.13
N ASN A 95 -5.72 -15.96 -23.19
CA ASN A 95 -6.06 -16.90 -24.26
C ASN A 95 -4.81 -17.38 -25.00
N ASP A 96 -3.85 -16.48 -25.27
CA ASP A 96 -2.57 -16.84 -25.89
C ASP A 96 -1.78 -17.84 -25.04
N LEU A 97 -1.80 -17.65 -23.70
CA LEU A 97 -1.17 -18.57 -22.76
C LEU A 97 -1.84 -19.95 -22.79
N VAL A 98 -3.18 -19.99 -22.76
CA VAL A 98 -3.97 -21.23 -22.83
C VAL A 98 -3.72 -21.95 -24.16
N ASP A 99 -3.72 -21.20 -25.27
CA ASP A 99 -3.48 -21.74 -26.61
C ASP A 99 -2.07 -22.31 -26.76
N LEU A 100 -1.07 -21.68 -26.12
CA LEU A 100 0.29 -22.20 -26.07
C LEU A 100 0.33 -23.51 -25.28
N ARG A 101 0.17 -23.42 -23.94
CA ARG A 101 0.05 -24.51 -22.97
C ARG A 101 0.06 -23.94 -21.54
N VAL A 102 -0.95 -24.30 -20.76
CA VAL A 102 -1.00 -24.07 -19.31
C VAL A 102 -1.41 -25.36 -18.61
N LYS A 103 -0.89 -25.60 -17.40
CA LYS A 103 -1.31 -26.75 -16.61
C LYS A 103 -2.13 -26.32 -15.41
N ARG A 104 -3.40 -26.73 -15.39
CA ARG A 104 -4.29 -26.54 -14.24
C ARG A 104 -3.79 -27.38 -13.05
N VAL A 105 -3.80 -26.77 -11.87
CA VAL A 105 -3.50 -27.43 -10.59
C VAL A 105 -4.73 -27.41 -9.72
N ASP A 106 -5.24 -28.60 -9.40
CA ASP A 106 -6.47 -28.79 -8.63
C ASP A 106 -6.20 -28.84 -7.12
N ARG A 107 -4.99 -29.26 -6.76
CA ARG A 107 -4.63 -29.56 -5.37
C ARG A 107 -3.18 -29.17 -5.09
N LEU A 108 -2.94 -28.61 -3.91
CA LEU A 108 -1.61 -28.46 -3.33
C LEU A 108 -1.50 -29.41 -2.14
N GLN A 109 -0.49 -30.28 -2.18
CA GLN A 109 -0.22 -31.26 -1.14
C GLN A 109 1.12 -30.93 -0.48
N VAL A 110 1.06 -30.55 0.79
CA VAL A 110 2.23 -30.20 1.61
C VAL A 110 2.52 -31.34 2.59
N LEU A 111 3.76 -31.82 2.64
CA LEU A 111 4.21 -32.89 3.53
C LEU A 111 5.40 -32.45 4.38
N ASP A 112 5.47 -32.95 5.62
CA ASP A 112 6.63 -32.81 6.51
C ASP A 112 7.42 -34.12 6.52
N SER A 113 8.74 -34.08 6.32
CA SER A 113 9.57 -35.30 6.37
C SER A 113 9.86 -35.80 7.78
N CYS A 114 9.70 -34.97 8.82
CA CYS A 114 9.97 -35.35 10.20
C CYS A 114 8.75 -35.85 10.98
N SER A 115 7.58 -35.85 10.36
CA SER A 115 6.35 -36.34 10.97
C SER A 115 5.44 -36.99 9.94
N ASN A 116 4.38 -37.66 10.38
CA ASN A 116 3.31 -38.14 9.51
C ASN A 116 2.27 -37.06 9.18
N SER A 117 2.58 -35.77 9.41
CA SER A 117 1.66 -34.67 9.13
C SER A 117 1.67 -34.30 7.64
N SER A 118 0.48 -34.01 7.12
CA SER A 118 0.32 -33.50 5.77
C SER A 118 -0.83 -32.48 5.77
N ILE A 119 -0.70 -31.43 4.97
CA ILE A 119 -1.83 -30.54 4.66
C ILE A 119 -2.23 -30.76 3.21
N ARG A 120 -3.52 -30.93 3.01
CA ARG A 120 -4.11 -30.83 1.67
C ARG A 120 -4.91 -29.54 1.53
N PHE A 121 -4.49 -28.71 0.58
CA PHE A 121 -5.30 -27.60 0.09
C PHE A 121 -6.02 -28.05 -1.19
N THR A 122 -7.34 -28.05 -1.11
CA THR A 122 -8.23 -28.24 -2.26
C THR A 122 -9.25 -27.12 -2.23
N GLN A 123 -9.67 -26.64 -3.41
CA GLN A 123 -10.83 -25.75 -3.47
C GLN A 123 -12.06 -26.50 -2.93
N PRO A 124 -12.93 -25.85 -2.12
CA PRO A 124 -14.18 -26.44 -1.67
C PRO A 124 -15.11 -26.82 -2.84
N ASP A 125 -15.02 -26.05 -3.92
CA ASP A 125 -15.71 -26.30 -5.17
C ASP A 125 -14.72 -26.88 -6.19
N PRO A 126 -14.89 -28.14 -6.63
CA PRO A 126 -14.03 -28.81 -7.61
C PRO A 126 -13.94 -28.10 -8.97
N ALA A 127 -14.91 -27.24 -9.30
CA ALA A 127 -14.88 -26.46 -10.54
C ALA A 127 -13.75 -25.42 -10.52
N ASN A 128 -13.42 -24.90 -9.33
CA ASN A 128 -12.41 -23.87 -9.15
C ASN A 128 -10.99 -24.46 -9.04
N GLU A 129 -10.05 -23.82 -9.71
CA GLU A 129 -8.62 -24.13 -9.67
C GLU A 129 -7.92 -23.55 -8.43
N VAL A 130 -6.77 -24.14 -8.05
CA VAL A 130 -5.85 -23.57 -7.05
C VAL A 130 -4.86 -22.62 -7.72
N ALA A 131 -4.30 -23.03 -8.85
CA ALA A 131 -3.35 -22.25 -9.64
C ALA A 131 -3.24 -22.84 -11.06
N TYR A 132 -2.52 -22.13 -11.93
CA TYR A 132 -2.02 -22.65 -13.19
C TYR A 132 -0.49 -22.60 -13.23
N MET A 133 0.16 -23.65 -13.69
CA MET A 133 1.59 -23.62 -13.99
C MET A 133 1.80 -23.08 -15.39
N ILE A 134 2.62 -22.03 -15.48
CA ILE A 134 2.89 -21.29 -16.71
C ILE A 134 4.38 -21.00 -16.82
N GLU A 135 4.95 -21.16 -18.01
CA GLU A 135 6.34 -20.83 -18.30
C GLU A 135 6.59 -19.32 -18.16
N ASN A 136 7.67 -18.96 -17.48
CA ASN A 136 8.00 -17.55 -17.25
C ASN A 136 8.25 -16.80 -18.58
N ASN A 137 8.91 -17.45 -19.54
CA ASN A 137 9.19 -16.87 -20.85
C ASN A 137 7.93 -16.68 -21.70
N ALA A 138 6.91 -17.52 -21.52
CA ALA A 138 5.62 -17.33 -22.18
C ALA A 138 4.93 -16.05 -21.69
N ILE A 139 4.88 -15.85 -20.37
CA ILE A 139 4.30 -14.63 -19.77
C ILE A 139 5.04 -13.38 -20.28
N ILE A 140 6.38 -13.38 -20.24
CA ILE A 140 7.18 -12.24 -20.69
C ILE A 140 6.95 -11.97 -22.18
N GLY A 141 7.06 -13.01 -23.01
CA GLY A 141 6.93 -12.89 -24.46
C GLY A 141 5.56 -12.38 -24.90
N PHE A 142 4.47 -12.93 -24.35
CA PHE A 142 3.12 -12.48 -24.71
C PHE A 142 2.79 -11.08 -24.19
N LEU A 143 3.24 -10.71 -22.99
CA LEU A 143 3.13 -9.31 -22.54
C LEU A 143 3.90 -8.37 -23.46
N SER A 144 5.11 -8.75 -23.87
CA SER A 144 5.93 -7.95 -24.77
C SER A 144 5.26 -7.77 -26.15
N ASN A 145 4.69 -8.84 -26.70
CA ASN A 145 3.90 -8.79 -27.95
C ASN A 145 2.66 -7.90 -27.79
N ARG A 146 1.97 -8.00 -26.65
CA ARG A 146 0.78 -7.19 -26.35
C ARG A 146 1.10 -5.70 -26.27
N ILE A 147 2.23 -5.34 -25.65
CA ILE A 147 2.71 -3.95 -25.61
C ILE A 147 2.92 -3.42 -27.03
N VAL A 148 3.68 -4.14 -27.85
CA VAL A 148 4.02 -3.70 -29.21
C VAL A 148 2.77 -3.56 -30.10
N THR A 149 1.81 -4.47 -29.95
CA THR A 149 0.61 -4.50 -30.82
C THR A 149 -0.50 -3.54 -30.37
N SER A 150 -0.64 -3.30 -29.06
CA SER A 150 -1.85 -2.69 -28.49
C SER A 150 -1.60 -1.44 -27.64
N CYS A 151 -0.35 -1.08 -27.35
CA CYS A 151 0.00 0.03 -26.46
C CYS A 151 0.83 1.11 -27.20
N PRO A 152 0.21 1.97 -28.03
CA PRO A 152 0.94 2.93 -28.87
C PRO A 152 1.71 4.00 -28.08
N ASN A 153 1.33 4.24 -26.82
CA ASN A 153 1.99 5.19 -25.92
C ASN A 153 3.19 4.57 -25.18
N VAL A 154 3.47 3.28 -25.38
CA VAL A 154 4.58 2.56 -24.72
C VAL A 154 5.67 2.24 -25.74
N THR A 155 6.85 2.78 -25.52
CA THR A 155 8.06 2.48 -26.30
C THR A 155 8.88 1.40 -25.60
N VAL A 156 9.31 0.37 -26.35
CA VAL A 156 10.15 -0.72 -25.82
C VAL A 156 11.56 -0.58 -26.38
N LYS A 157 12.57 -0.38 -25.52
CA LYS A 157 13.99 -0.41 -25.91
C LYS A 157 14.68 -1.59 -25.24
N ARG A 158 15.12 -2.55 -26.07
CA ARG A 158 15.77 -3.80 -25.66
C ARG A 158 17.29 -3.69 -25.79
N LYS A 159 18.02 -4.66 -25.19
CA LYS A 159 19.49 -4.73 -25.22
C LYS A 159 20.14 -3.41 -24.79
N THR A 160 19.52 -2.75 -23.81
CA THR A 160 19.97 -1.46 -23.30
C THR A 160 20.13 -1.57 -21.80
N LYS A 161 21.26 -1.13 -21.28
CA LYS A 161 21.51 -1.10 -19.84
C LYS A 161 21.40 0.32 -19.32
N VAL A 162 20.80 0.45 -18.15
CA VAL A 162 20.87 1.68 -17.36
C VAL A 162 22.20 1.67 -16.61
N VAL A 163 22.89 2.81 -16.57
CA VAL A 163 24.17 2.97 -15.87
C VAL A 163 24.09 3.99 -14.74
N ASP A 164 23.17 4.95 -14.80
CA ASP A 164 22.93 5.92 -13.73
C ASP A 164 21.44 6.32 -13.70
N CYS A 165 20.95 6.65 -12.50
CA CYS A 165 19.60 7.12 -12.22
C CYS A 165 19.67 8.16 -11.11
N ARG A 166 19.00 9.30 -11.28
CA ARG A 166 18.94 10.34 -10.24
C ARG A 166 17.53 10.88 -10.10
N THR A 167 17.09 11.01 -8.87
CA THR A 167 15.85 11.69 -8.50
C THR A 167 16.17 12.97 -7.75
N PRO A 168 15.53 14.10 -8.09
CA PRO A 168 15.62 15.31 -7.29
C PRO A 168 14.91 15.13 -5.94
N SER A 169 15.19 16.03 -5.00
CA SER A 169 14.55 16.04 -3.68
C SER A 169 13.10 16.53 -3.71
N GLY A 170 12.69 17.21 -4.79
CA GLY A 170 11.37 17.80 -4.98
C GLY A 170 10.73 17.49 -6.34
N LEU A 171 9.63 18.18 -6.64
CA LEU A 171 8.91 18.08 -7.92
C LEU A 171 9.28 19.19 -8.92
N ASP A 172 10.19 20.07 -8.54
CA ASP A 172 10.69 21.20 -9.32
C ASP A 172 11.57 20.79 -10.51
N GLU A 173 12.30 19.68 -10.38
CA GLU A 173 13.11 19.09 -11.45
C GLU A 173 12.59 17.72 -11.85
N PHE A 174 12.95 17.22 -13.03
CA PHE A 174 12.63 15.86 -13.46
C PHE A 174 13.69 14.85 -13.02
N ALA A 175 13.30 13.58 -12.87
CA ALA A 175 14.26 12.51 -12.68
C ALA A 175 15.05 12.25 -13.97
N THR A 176 16.27 11.74 -13.84
CA THR A 176 17.17 11.48 -14.97
C THR A 176 17.60 10.02 -14.99
N VAL A 177 17.68 9.45 -16.20
CA VAL A 177 18.18 8.09 -16.45
C VAL A 177 19.25 8.16 -17.52
N VAL A 178 20.39 7.53 -17.28
CA VAL A 178 21.53 7.46 -18.21
C VAL A 178 21.70 6.03 -18.68
N LEU A 179 21.79 5.85 -20.00
CA LEU A 179 21.95 4.56 -20.65
C LEU A 179 23.44 4.28 -20.93
N ASP A 180 23.76 3.03 -21.19
CA ASP A 180 25.11 2.55 -21.55
C ASP A 180 25.67 3.15 -22.85
N ASP A 181 24.79 3.56 -23.78
CA ASP A 181 25.15 4.32 -24.98
C ASP A 181 25.41 5.82 -24.73
N GLY A 182 25.33 6.27 -23.47
CA GLY A 182 25.52 7.67 -23.05
C GLY A 182 24.27 8.55 -23.19
N THR A 183 23.16 8.02 -23.72
CA THR A 183 21.90 8.75 -23.83
C THR A 183 21.39 9.15 -22.45
N LYS A 184 20.98 10.42 -22.32
CA LYS A 184 20.33 10.96 -21.12
C LYS A 184 18.85 11.18 -21.37
N LEU A 185 18.02 10.61 -20.50
CA LEU A 185 16.56 10.70 -20.55
C LEU A 185 16.04 11.42 -19.31
N GLN A 186 14.96 12.17 -19.48
CA GLN A 186 14.24 12.83 -18.39
C GLN A 186 12.86 12.21 -18.20
N THR A 187 12.41 12.14 -16.94
CA THR A 187 11.09 11.58 -16.63
C THR A 187 10.45 12.14 -15.37
N SER A 188 9.11 12.08 -15.31
CA SER A 188 8.36 12.42 -14.10
C SER A 188 8.44 11.32 -13.05
N LEU A 189 8.52 10.05 -13.49
CA LEU A 189 8.52 8.87 -12.62
C LEU A 189 9.40 7.74 -13.17
N ILE A 190 10.34 7.25 -12.34
CA ILE A 190 11.10 6.02 -12.56
C ILE A 190 10.40 4.85 -11.85
N ILE A 191 10.22 3.73 -12.52
CA ILE A 191 9.71 2.50 -11.91
C ILE A 191 10.78 1.41 -12.01
N GLY A 192 11.36 1.01 -10.88
CA GLY A 192 12.31 -0.10 -10.79
C GLY A 192 11.60 -1.45 -10.72
N ALA A 193 11.77 -2.27 -11.76
CA ALA A 193 11.23 -3.62 -11.92
C ALA A 193 12.31 -4.61 -12.39
N ASP A 194 13.58 -4.33 -12.06
CA ASP A 194 14.80 -5.00 -12.50
C ASP A 194 15.24 -6.16 -11.58
N GLY A 195 14.33 -6.64 -10.73
CA GLY A 195 14.46 -7.88 -9.98
C GLY A 195 15.33 -7.78 -8.73
N SER A 196 15.73 -8.94 -8.21
CA SER A 196 16.39 -9.03 -6.89
C SER A 196 17.71 -8.26 -6.79
N ARG A 197 18.44 -8.15 -7.90
CA ARG A 197 19.68 -7.34 -8.04
C ARG A 197 19.39 -5.97 -8.65
N SER A 198 18.35 -5.30 -8.12
CA SER A 198 17.89 -4.01 -8.63
C SER A 198 18.97 -2.94 -8.58
N LEU A 199 19.40 -2.48 -9.76
CA LEU A 199 20.28 -1.35 -9.94
C LEU A 199 19.56 -0.05 -9.56
N VAL A 200 18.27 0.07 -9.88
CA VAL A 200 17.48 1.27 -9.54
C VAL A 200 17.45 1.50 -8.03
N ARG A 201 17.19 0.44 -7.26
CA ARG A 201 17.18 0.48 -5.80
C ARG A 201 18.53 0.97 -5.25
N ASP A 202 19.62 0.45 -5.79
CA ASP A 202 20.97 0.72 -5.31
C ASP A 202 21.44 2.14 -5.70
N LEU A 203 21.22 2.56 -6.95
CA LEU A 203 21.57 3.90 -7.45
C LEU A 203 20.78 5.02 -6.75
N LEU A 204 19.48 4.80 -6.53
CA LEU A 204 18.60 5.76 -5.84
C LEU A 204 18.67 5.64 -4.31
N LYS A 205 19.54 4.76 -3.78
CA LYS A 205 19.82 4.61 -2.35
C LYS A 205 18.57 4.33 -1.51
N PHE A 206 17.67 3.50 -2.03
CA PHE A 206 16.55 2.99 -1.24
C PHE A 206 17.09 2.25 -0.02
N LYS A 207 16.48 2.50 1.15
CA LYS A 207 16.82 1.73 2.35
C LYS A 207 16.31 0.31 2.17
N TYR A 208 17.22 -0.65 2.28
CA TYR A 208 16.94 -2.05 1.98
C TYR A 208 17.60 -2.97 3.00
N THR A 209 16.86 -3.96 3.46
CA THR A 209 17.37 -5.02 4.32
C THR A 209 17.33 -6.34 3.56
N SER A 210 18.43 -7.07 3.59
CA SER A 210 18.53 -8.41 2.99
C SER A 210 19.43 -9.32 3.81
N TRP A 211 19.18 -10.62 3.69
CA TRP A 211 20.05 -11.68 4.18
C TRP A 211 19.94 -12.88 3.25
N GLY A 212 21.08 -13.55 3.00
CA GLY A 212 21.09 -14.83 2.32
C GLY A 212 20.59 -15.93 3.25
N TYR A 213 19.92 -16.94 2.70
CA TYR A 213 19.54 -18.13 3.47
C TYR A 213 20.69 -19.14 3.59
N GLY A 214 21.82 -18.93 2.88
CA GLY A 214 22.84 -19.96 2.70
C GLY A 214 22.37 -21.12 1.81
N GLN A 215 21.19 -20.98 1.20
CA GLN A 215 20.53 -22.00 0.40
C GLN A 215 20.49 -21.59 -1.07
N SER A 216 20.46 -22.60 -1.94
CA SER A 216 20.18 -22.45 -3.36
C SER A 216 19.01 -23.34 -3.76
N ALA A 217 18.23 -22.89 -4.74
CA ALA A 217 17.16 -23.69 -5.33
C ALA A 217 17.61 -24.23 -6.68
N ILE A 218 17.63 -25.54 -6.82
CA ILE A 218 17.80 -26.24 -8.10
C ILE A 218 16.45 -26.35 -8.78
N VAL A 219 16.40 -26.02 -10.06
CA VAL A 219 15.25 -26.22 -10.94
C VAL A 219 15.62 -27.13 -12.09
N ALA A 220 14.68 -27.99 -12.46
CA ALA A 220 14.77 -28.85 -13.63
C ALA A 220 13.38 -29.31 -14.07
N ASN A 221 13.24 -29.64 -15.35
CA ASN A 221 12.08 -30.34 -15.86
C ASN A 221 12.33 -31.85 -15.82
N LEU A 222 11.32 -32.60 -15.39
CA LEU A 222 11.38 -34.01 -15.07
C LEU A 222 10.28 -34.76 -15.80
N ARG A 223 10.61 -35.95 -16.31
CA ARG A 223 9.61 -36.94 -16.69
C ARG A 223 9.18 -37.70 -15.45
N VAL A 224 7.88 -37.78 -15.21
CA VAL A 224 7.30 -38.41 -14.03
C VAL A 224 6.28 -39.48 -14.41
N LYS A 225 6.15 -40.50 -13.58
CA LYS A 225 5.10 -41.52 -13.67
C LYS A 225 4.22 -41.45 -12.43
N THR A 226 2.96 -41.09 -12.62
CA THR A 226 1.95 -41.13 -11.55
C THR A 226 1.54 -42.58 -11.30
N ARG A 227 1.35 -42.95 -10.03
CA ARG A 227 0.72 -44.23 -9.68
C ARG A 227 -0.78 -43.97 -9.52
N PRO A 228 -1.66 -44.77 -10.15
CA PRO A 228 -3.09 -44.61 -9.95
C PRO A 228 -3.41 -44.80 -8.45
N SER A 229 -3.96 -43.77 -7.83
CA SER A 229 -4.56 -43.84 -6.49
C SER A 229 -6.06 -43.61 -6.61
N PHE A 230 -6.86 -44.08 -5.66
CA PHE A 230 -8.33 -44.04 -5.63
C PHE A 230 -9.00 -42.65 -5.89
N SER A 231 -8.24 -41.56 -6.12
CA SER A 231 -8.77 -40.20 -6.27
C SER A 231 -7.99 -39.24 -7.20
N VAL A 232 -6.96 -39.72 -7.93
CA VAL A 232 -6.14 -38.92 -8.86
C VAL A 232 -5.67 -39.80 -10.02
N GLU A 233 -6.20 -39.56 -11.22
CA GLU A 233 -5.82 -40.27 -12.47
C GLU A 233 -4.78 -39.50 -13.31
N SER A 234 -4.59 -38.21 -13.04
CA SER A 234 -3.77 -37.28 -13.85
C SER A 234 -2.72 -36.53 -13.01
N ASN A 235 -1.66 -36.03 -13.63
CA ASN A 235 -0.63 -35.24 -12.94
C ASN A 235 -1.14 -33.80 -12.69
N CYS A 236 -2.03 -33.61 -11.72
CA CYS A 236 -2.69 -32.33 -11.43
C CYS A 236 -2.46 -31.78 -10.00
N VAL A 237 -1.54 -32.41 -9.26
CA VAL A 237 -1.22 -32.06 -7.88
C VAL A 237 0.12 -31.34 -7.85
N ALA A 238 0.16 -30.14 -7.27
CA ALA A 238 1.42 -29.51 -6.86
C ALA A 238 1.85 -30.11 -5.53
N TRP A 239 3.07 -30.59 -5.45
CA TRP A 239 3.61 -31.21 -4.25
C TRP A 239 4.66 -30.31 -3.63
N GLU A 240 4.68 -30.22 -2.32
CA GLU A 240 5.73 -29.54 -1.55
C GLU A 240 6.09 -30.40 -0.35
N ARG A 241 7.35 -30.79 -0.23
CA ARG A 241 7.87 -31.55 0.89
C ARG A 241 8.90 -30.72 1.62
N PHE A 242 8.68 -30.47 2.90
CA PHE A 242 9.65 -29.82 3.76
C PHE A 242 10.58 -30.86 4.40
N THR A 243 11.88 -30.57 4.39
CA THR A 243 12.90 -31.35 5.09
C THR A 243 13.83 -30.43 5.90
N PRO A 244 14.65 -30.98 6.80
CA PRO A 244 15.68 -30.21 7.50
C PRO A 244 16.75 -29.57 6.61
N SER A 245 16.97 -30.08 5.38
CA SER A 245 17.91 -29.47 4.42
C SER A 245 17.25 -28.41 3.54
N GLY A 246 15.92 -28.43 3.42
CA GLY A 246 15.13 -27.43 2.71
C GLY A 246 13.95 -28.07 1.95
N PRO A 247 13.01 -27.25 1.48
CA PRO A 247 11.85 -27.74 0.77
C PRO A 247 12.17 -28.21 -0.65
N VAL A 248 11.47 -29.25 -1.09
CA VAL A 248 11.40 -29.67 -2.50
C VAL A 248 9.95 -29.57 -2.99
N ALA A 249 9.74 -28.87 -4.09
CA ALA A 249 8.45 -28.76 -4.75
C ALA A 249 8.47 -29.46 -6.10
N LEU A 250 7.41 -30.20 -6.42
CA LEU A 250 7.18 -30.83 -7.72
C LEU A 250 5.88 -30.28 -8.32
N LEU A 251 6.03 -29.53 -9.42
CA LEU A 251 4.97 -28.72 -10.03
C LEU A 251 4.58 -29.31 -11.39
N PRO A 252 3.31 -29.67 -11.61
CA PRO A 252 2.90 -30.38 -12.83
C PRO A 252 2.94 -29.46 -14.07
N LEU A 253 3.40 -29.98 -15.21
CA LEU A 253 3.45 -29.29 -16.51
C LEU A 253 2.58 -29.96 -17.58
N THR A 254 2.61 -31.30 -17.62
CA THR A 254 1.74 -32.15 -18.46
C THR A 254 1.34 -33.37 -17.64
N GLU A 255 0.71 -34.37 -18.27
CA GLU A 255 0.41 -35.64 -17.62
C GLU A 255 1.66 -36.43 -17.17
N ASP A 256 2.79 -36.21 -17.83
CA ASP A 256 4.03 -36.95 -17.62
C ASP A 256 5.26 -36.05 -17.39
N LEU A 257 5.09 -34.73 -17.35
CA LEU A 257 6.15 -33.76 -17.03
C LEU A 257 5.82 -32.95 -15.79
N SER A 258 6.85 -32.70 -14.97
CA SER A 258 6.81 -31.79 -13.84
C SER A 258 8.08 -30.95 -13.75
N SER A 259 8.00 -29.75 -13.21
CA SER A 259 9.14 -28.93 -12.84
C SER A 259 9.46 -29.14 -11.35
N VAL A 260 10.71 -29.39 -11.02
CA VAL A 260 11.16 -29.44 -9.61
C VAL A 260 11.73 -28.09 -9.20
N THR A 261 11.51 -27.71 -7.94
CA THR A 261 12.27 -26.66 -7.26
C THR A 261 12.77 -27.23 -5.95
N TRP A 262 14.06 -27.56 -5.88
CA TRP A 262 14.68 -28.20 -4.72
C TRP A 262 15.61 -27.21 -4.02
N SER A 263 15.18 -26.75 -2.85
CA SER A 263 15.98 -25.88 -1.99
C SER A 263 16.84 -26.71 -1.07
N THR A 264 18.15 -26.43 -1.06
CA THR A 264 19.15 -27.08 -0.19
C THR A 264 20.30 -26.13 0.10
N SER A 265 21.30 -26.53 0.89
CA SER A 265 22.51 -25.72 1.09
C SER A 265 23.21 -25.42 -0.25
N THR A 266 23.98 -24.35 -0.30
CA THR A 266 24.65 -23.95 -1.55
C THR A 266 25.66 -25.00 -1.99
N GLU A 267 26.38 -25.60 -1.05
CA GLU A 267 27.36 -26.66 -1.29
C GLU A 267 26.68 -27.91 -1.87
N HIS A 268 25.59 -28.37 -1.24
CA HIS A 268 24.86 -29.52 -1.75
C HIS A 268 24.21 -29.24 -3.12
N ALA A 269 23.81 -28.00 -3.37
CA ALA A 269 23.28 -27.64 -4.68
C ALA A 269 24.34 -27.75 -5.79
N GLU A 270 25.59 -27.37 -5.50
CA GLU A 270 26.72 -27.53 -6.41
C GLU A 270 27.05 -29.01 -6.66
N GLU A 271 27.02 -29.83 -5.61
CA GLU A 271 27.18 -31.29 -5.72
C GLU A 271 26.12 -31.89 -6.65
N LEU A 272 24.83 -31.58 -6.44
CA LEU A 272 23.73 -32.09 -7.25
C LEU A 272 23.80 -31.67 -8.72
N LEU A 273 24.35 -30.48 -9.01
CA LEU A 273 24.59 -30.03 -10.39
C LEU A 273 25.75 -30.80 -11.05
N SER A 274 26.70 -31.31 -10.27
CA SER A 274 27.84 -32.08 -10.78
C SER A 274 27.54 -33.56 -11.05
N LEU A 275 26.44 -34.09 -10.49
CA LEU A 275 26.01 -35.47 -10.68
C LEU A 275 25.63 -35.77 -12.14
N SER A 276 25.73 -37.03 -12.54
CA SER A 276 25.09 -37.49 -13.78
C SER A 276 23.56 -37.39 -13.68
N ALA A 277 22.89 -37.39 -14.83
CA ALA A 277 21.43 -37.30 -14.90
C ALA A 277 20.72 -38.43 -14.12
N GLU A 278 21.26 -39.65 -14.17
CA GLU A 278 20.70 -40.82 -13.50
C GLU A 278 20.92 -40.74 -11.98
N GLU A 279 22.11 -40.34 -11.54
CA GLU A 279 22.42 -40.14 -10.11
C GLU A 279 21.54 -39.06 -9.49
N PHE A 280 21.35 -37.93 -10.19
CA PHE A 280 20.46 -36.87 -9.74
C PHE A 280 19.01 -37.36 -9.57
N VAL A 281 18.50 -38.16 -10.53
CA VAL A 281 17.15 -38.72 -10.46
C VAL A 281 17.02 -39.72 -9.31
N ASN A 282 18.04 -40.54 -9.07
CA ASN A 282 18.07 -41.46 -7.94
C ASN A 282 18.06 -40.72 -6.61
N GLU A 283 18.93 -39.73 -6.45
CA GLU A 283 19.01 -38.90 -5.26
C GLU A 283 17.68 -38.15 -5.01
N LEU A 284 17.07 -37.57 -6.04
CA LEU A 284 15.78 -36.90 -5.94
C LEU A 284 14.66 -37.88 -5.52
N ASN A 285 14.58 -39.07 -6.13
CA ASN A 285 13.58 -40.06 -5.75
C ASN A 285 13.77 -40.54 -4.30
N GLN A 286 15.03 -40.72 -3.86
CA GLN A 286 15.36 -41.04 -2.47
C GLN A 286 14.91 -39.91 -1.54
N PHE A 287 15.23 -38.67 -1.88
CA PHE A 287 14.86 -37.49 -1.12
C PHE A 287 13.33 -37.29 -1.03
N LEU A 288 12.57 -37.60 -2.09
CA LEU A 288 11.11 -37.50 -2.10
C LEU A 288 10.42 -38.61 -1.29
N ASN A 289 11.06 -39.75 -1.08
CA ASN A 289 10.45 -40.92 -0.42
C ASN A 289 11.09 -41.32 0.92
N THR A 290 12.21 -40.71 1.34
CA THR A 290 12.91 -41.10 2.57
C THR A 290 12.07 -40.88 3.83
N SER A 291 12.10 -41.81 4.77
CA SER A 291 11.51 -41.69 6.11
C SER A 291 12.54 -41.45 7.21
N ILE A 292 13.82 -41.27 6.84
CA ILE A 292 14.97 -41.20 7.77
C ILE A 292 14.81 -40.11 8.84
N HIS A 293 14.10 -39.02 8.54
CA HIS A 293 13.95 -37.88 9.45
C HIS A 293 12.75 -37.98 10.40
N GLN A 294 11.97 -39.07 10.37
CA GLN A 294 10.76 -39.23 11.19
C GLN A 294 11.08 -39.19 12.69
N ASN A 295 10.38 -38.34 13.43
CA ASN A 295 10.51 -38.25 14.87
C ASN A 295 9.44 -39.11 15.57
N TYR A 296 9.87 -40.21 16.19
CA TYR A 296 8.99 -41.17 16.87
C TYR A 296 8.13 -40.51 17.96
N VAL A 297 8.74 -39.64 18.79
CA VAL A 297 8.05 -38.97 19.90
C VAL A 297 6.96 -38.03 19.39
N THR A 298 7.28 -37.23 18.36
CA THR A 298 6.29 -36.34 17.73
C THR A 298 5.14 -37.14 17.11
N ASN A 299 5.44 -38.26 16.44
CA ASN A 299 4.41 -39.10 15.81
C ASN A 299 3.49 -39.78 16.84
N GLN A 300 4.03 -40.25 17.97
CA GLN A 300 3.23 -40.83 19.06
C GLN A 300 2.31 -39.80 19.72
N PHE A 301 2.75 -38.55 19.83
CA PHE A 301 1.89 -37.49 20.36
C PHE A 301 0.81 -37.07 19.34
N LEU A 302 1.13 -37.00 18.05
CA LEU A 302 0.17 -36.70 16.98
C LEU A 302 -0.89 -37.80 16.81
N SER A 303 -0.53 -39.07 17.03
CA SER A 303 -1.50 -40.17 17.04
C SER A 303 -2.47 -40.04 18.23
N PHE A 304 -1.94 -39.80 19.44
CA PHE A 304 -2.74 -39.60 20.65
C PHE A 304 -3.72 -38.41 20.54
N THR A 305 -3.23 -37.25 20.09
CA THR A 305 -4.10 -36.08 19.84
C THR A 305 -5.12 -36.34 18.73
N GLY A 306 -4.77 -37.16 17.72
CA GLY A 306 -5.69 -37.65 16.70
C GLY A 306 -6.80 -38.54 17.24
N GLU A 307 -6.52 -39.38 18.22
CA GLU A 307 -7.52 -40.23 18.87
C GLU A 307 -8.48 -39.42 19.74
N ILE A 308 -7.98 -38.45 20.51
CA ILE A 308 -8.80 -37.52 21.31
C ILE A 308 -9.74 -36.71 20.41
N LEU A 309 -9.21 -36.15 19.32
CA LEU A 309 -10.00 -35.30 18.41
C LEU A 309 -11.03 -36.06 17.59
N LYS A 310 -10.78 -37.34 17.27
CA LYS A 310 -11.78 -38.24 16.64
C LYS A 310 -13.00 -38.48 17.54
N GLY A 311 -12.83 -38.40 18.87
CA GLY A 311 -13.94 -38.50 19.82
C GLY A 311 -14.83 -37.26 19.87
N VAL A 312 -14.36 -36.11 19.37
CA VAL A 312 -15.06 -34.81 19.40
C VAL A 312 -15.56 -34.38 18.01
N PHE A 313 -14.86 -34.78 16.95
CA PHE A 313 -15.18 -34.43 15.56
C PHE A 313 -15.21 -35.68 14.67
N SER A 314 -16.24 -35.82 13.82
CA SER A 314 -16.32 -36.88 12.82
C SER A 314 -15.26 -36.65 11.74
N VAL A 315 -14.12 -37.32 11.86
CA VAL A 315 -12.98 -37.20 10.93
C VAL A 315 -12.86 -38.49 10.12
N SER A 316 -13.30 -38.45 8.86
CA SER A 316 -13.06 -39.54 7.90
C SER A 316 -11.57 -39.62 7.56
N GLY A 317 -10.98 -40.81 7.64
CA GLY A 317 -9.60 -41.06 7.22
C GLY A 317 -9.42 -40.74 5.74
N LYS A 318 -8.48 -39.86 5.40
CA LYS A 318 -8.15 -39.52 4.00
C LYS A 318 -6.99 -40.40 3.52
N PRO A 319 -7.03 -40.90 2.27
CA PRO A 319 -5.93 -41.68 1.70
C PRO A 319 -4.66 -40.83 1.61
N VAL A 320 -3.54 -41.42 2.02
CA VAL A 320 -2.19 -40.86 1.90
C VAL A 320 -1.81 -40.89 0.42
N LEU A 321 -1.62 -39.72 -0.19
CA LEU A 321 -1.16 -39.63 -1.57
C LEU A 321 0.37 -39.80 -1.61
N THR A 322 0.88 -40.52 -2.59
CA THR A 322 2.32 -40.75 -2.80
C THR A 322 2.87 -39.86 -3.89
N PHE A 323 4.11 -39.41 -3.74
CA PHE A 323 4.82 -38.66 -4.79
C PHE A 323 4.84 -39.44 -6.12
N PRO A 324 4.74 -38.74 -7.27
CA PRO A 324 5.07 -39.32 -8.56
C PRO A 324 6.51 -39.85 -8.57
N THR A 325 6.74 -40.97 -9.26
CA THR A 325 8.10 -41.47 -9.45
C THR A 325 8.78 -40.65 -10.55
N VAL A 326 9.95 -40.09 -10.27
CA VAL A 326 10.76 -39.38 -11.27
C VAL A 326 11.46 -40.43 -12.12
N VAL A 327 11.25 -40.38 -13.43
CA VAL A 327 11.77 -41.36 -14.40
C VAL A 327 13.09 -40.88 -15.00
N SER A 328 13.15 -39.61 -15.41
CA SER A 328 14.34 -39.03 -16.03
C SER A 328 14.32 -37.50 -15.96
N LEU A 329 15.47 -36.88 -16.18
CA LEU A 329 15.52 -35.46 -16.56
C LEU A 329 14.94 -35.26 -17.96
N PHE A 330 14.36 -34.09 -18.19
CA PHE A 330 13.95 -33.63 -19.51
C PHE A 330 14.97 -32.61 -20.02
N GLU A 331 15.67 -32.98 -21.11
CA GLU A 331 16.65 -32.15 -21.83
C GLU A 331 17.78 -31.54 -20.97
N ASP A 332 18.14 -32.22 -19.87
CA ASP A 332 19.10 -31.77 -18.84
C ASP A 332 19.00 -30.27 -18.50
N THR A 333 17.78 -29.86 -18.17
CA THR A 333 17.46 -28.47 -17.83
C THR A 333 17.95 -28.04 -16.44
N ARG A 334 18.90 -28.74 -15.78
CA ARG A 334 19.29 -28.39 -14.40
C ARG A 334 19.92 -27.00 -14.31
N ALA A 335 19.44 -26.18 -13.39
CA ALA A 335 20.06 -24.90 -13.02
C ALA A 335 19.83 -24.59 -11.55
N ALA A 336 20.72 -23.82 -10.93
CA ALA A 336 20.53 -23.34 -9.56
C ALA A 336 20.51 -21.82 -9.47
N PHE A 337 19.80 -21.29 -8.47
CA PHE A 337 19.87 -19.89 -8.10
C PHE A 337 19.87 -19.71 -6.59
N PRO A 338 20.61 -18.72 -6.05
CA PRO A 338 20.69 -18.50 -4.63
C PRO A 338 19.35 -18.00 -4.08
N LEU A 339 19.04 -18.38 -2.84
CA LEU A 339 17.85 -17.94 -2.11
C LEU A 339 18.22 -16.87 -1.09
N ALA A 340 17.43 -15.81 -1.04
CA ALA A 340 17.62 -14.73 -0.07
C ALA A 340 16.29 -14.06 0.26
N PHE A 341 16.25 -13.46 1.44
CA PHE A 341 15.25 -12.48 1.81
C PHE A 341 15.71 -11.09 1.40
N GLY A 342 14.75 -10.23 1.06
CA GLY A 342 15.01 -8.83 0.80
C GLY A 342 13.76 -7.97 0.95
N HIS A 343 13.89 -6.79 1.53
CA HIS A 343 12.78 -5.86 1.69
C HIS A 343 13.24 -4.41 1.73
N ALA A 344 12.65 -3.57 0.88
CA ALA A 344 12.82 -2.13 0.89
C ALA A 344 11.94 -1.51 1.98
N HIS A 345 12.50 -0.62 2.81
CA HIS A 345 11.76 0.01 3.92
C HIS A 345 10.67 0.96 3.44
N THR A 346 10.87 1.52 2.25
CA THR A 346 9.87 2.25 1.48
C THR A 346 9.93 1.75 0.04
N TYR A 347 8.78 1.62 -0.60
CA TYR A 347 8.69 1.24 -2.01
C TYR A 347 8.75 2.47 -2.91
N VAL A 348 8.66 3.67 -2.35
CA VAL A 348 8.64 4.93 -3.11
C VAL A 348 9.56 5.97 -2.49
N ILE A 349 10.03 6.87 -3.35
CA ILE A 349 10.66 8.16 -3.05
C ILE A 349 10.15 9.18 -4.08
N PRO A 350 10.40 10.50 -3.95
CA PRO A 350 10.01 11.46 -4.98
C PRO A 350 10.50 11.01 -6.37
N ARG A 351 9.58 10.94 -7.33
CA ARG A 351 9.83 10.50 -8.72
C ARG A 351 10.36 9.08 -8.90
N ALA A 352 10.29 8.19 -7.90
CA ALA A 352 10.61 6.79 -8.10
C ALA A 352 9.75 5.82 -7.27
N ALA A 353 9.46 4.65 -7.86
CA ALA A 353 8.79 3.53 -7.21
C ALA A 353 9.50 2.21 -7.54
N LEU A 354 9.52 1.27 -6.59
CA LEU A 354 10.01 -0.09 -6.76
C LEU A 354 8.83 -1.08 -6.72
N ILE A 355 8.86 -2.09 -7.60
CA ILE A 355 7.84 -3.16 -7.67
C ILE A 355 8.50 -4.55 -7.78
N GLY A 356 7.81 -5.59 -7.33
CA GLY A 356 8.28 -6.98 -7.36
C GLY A 356 9.58 -7.20 -6.60
N ASP A 357 10.41 -8.14 -7.07
CA ASP A 357 11.68 -8.52 -6.43
C ASP A 357 12.68 -7.37 -6.21
N ALA A 358 12.52 -6.24 -6.91
CA ALA A 358 13.31 -5.03 -6.65
C ALA A 358 12.98 -4.42 -5.27
N ALA A 359 11.70 -4.47 -4.88
CA ALA A 359 11.18 -3.98 -3.61
C ALA A 359 11.16 -5.06 -2.53
N HIS A 360 10.73 -6.28 -2.86
CA HIS A 360 10.53 -7.36 -1.89
C HIS A 360 10.87 -8.73 -2.49
N ARG A 361 11.92 -9.36 -1.95
CA ARG A 361 12.35 -10.70 -2.30
C ARG A 361 11.96 -11.67 -1.19
N THR A 362 11.34 -12.79 -1.55
CA THR A 362 10.89 -13.82 -0.60
C THR A 362 11.41 -15.21 -0.98
N HIS A 363 11.40 -16.12 -0.01
CA HIS A 363 11.65 -17.54 -0.29
C HIS A 363 10.53 -18.08 -1.22
N PRO A 364 10.84 -18.87 -2.25
CA PRO A 364 9.87 -19.33 -3.25
C PRO A 364 8.85 -20.38 -2.76
N LEU A 365 8.52 -20.39 -1.46
CA LEU A 365 7.50 -21.28 -0.90
C LEU A 365 6.14 -21.04 -1.56
N ALA A 366 5.45 -22.10 -1.96
CA ALA A 366 4.15 -22.07 -2.63
C ALA A 366 4.02 -21.11 -3.85
N GLY A 367 5.13 -20.74 -4.50
CA GLY A 367 5.13 -19.91 -5.73
C GLY A 367 4.63 -18.47 -5.56
N GLN A 368 4.65 -17.91 -4.35
CA GLN A 368 4.01 -16.61 -4.07
C GLN A 368 4.78 -15.38 -4.59
N GLY A 369 6.10 -15.47 -4.81
CA GLY A 369 6.96 -14.31 -5.06
C GLY A 369 6.48 -13.37 -6.17
N VAL A 370 6.36 -13.86 -7.40
CA VAL A 370 5.94 -13.01 -8.54
C VAL A 370 4.45 -12.62 -8.49
N ASN A 371 3.60 -13.41 -7.81
CA ASN A 371 2.20 -13.04 -7.59
C ASN A 371 2.09 -11.74 -6.78
N LEU A 372 2.97 -11.52 -5.79
CA LEU A 372 3.08 -10.24 -5.08
C LEU A 372 3.46 -9.09 -6.02
N GLY A 373 4.41 -9.32 -6.93
CA GLY A 373 4.81 -8.31 -7.92
C GLY A 373 3.68 -7.90 -8.87
N TRP A 374 2.85 -8.83 -9.34
CA TRP A 374 1.67 -8.48 -10.14
C TRP A 374 0.59 -7.75 -9.34
N ASN A 375 0.52 -7.99 -8.03
CA ASN A 375 -0.34 -7.21 -7.16
C ASN A 375 0.18 -5.77 -7.00
N ASP A 376 1.49 -5.56 -6.90
CA ASP A 376 2.07 -4.21 -6.92
C ASP A 376 1.67 -3.44 -8.17
N VAL A 377 1.73 -4.10 -9.35
CA VAL A 377 1.28 -3.51 -10.62
C VAL A 377 -0.16 -3.04 -10.51
N ARG A 378 -1.07 -3.88 -10.00
CA ARG A 378 -2.49 -3.51 -9.83
C ARG A 378 -2.69 -2.31 -8.91
N ILE A 379 -1.95 -2.24 -7.81
CA ILE A 379 -2.08 -1.15 -6.84
C ILE A 379 -1.49 0.14 -7.42
N LEU A 380 -0.27 0.08 -7.93
CA LEU A 380 0.44 1.26 -8.43
C LEU A 380 -0.25 1.83 -9.67
N VAL A 381 -0.74 1.03 -10.62
CA VAL A 381 -1.53 1.53 -11.76
C VAL A 381 -2.75 2.31 -11.30
N LYS A 382 -3.49 1.81 -10.29
CA LYS A 382 -4.64 2.55 -9.74
C LYS A 382 -4.24 3.89 -9.12
N CYS A 383 -3.12 3.93 -8.39
CA CYS A 383 -2.59 5.17 -7.83
C CYS A 383 -2.21 6.17 -8.95
N LEU A 384 -1.61 5.69 -10.04
CA LEU A 384 -1.25 6.55 -11.19
C LEU A 384 -2.48 7.01 -11.96
N GLU A 385 -3.48 6.16 -12.15
CA GLU A 385 -4.77 6.53 -12.77
C GLU A 385 -5.49 7.62 -11.97
N GLN A 386 -5.53 7.47 -10.64
CA GLN A 386 -6.09 8.48 -9.75
C GLN A 386 -5.30 9.78 -9.83
N CYS A 387 -3.96 9.71 -9.77
CA CYS A 387 -3.09 10.87 -9.92
C CYS A 387 -3.37 11.64 -11.22
N VAL A 388 -3.54 10.95 -12.35
CA VAL A 388 -3.83 11.63 -13.63
C VAL A 388 -5.26 12.19 -13.66
N THR A 389 -6.22 11.48 -13.08
CA THR A 389 -7.61 11.96 -12.98
C THR A 389 -7.70 13.26 -12.18
N ASP A 390 -6.90 13.37 -11.12
CA ASP A 390 -6.85 14.55 -10.25
C ASP A 390 -5.91 15.65 -10.78
N GLY A 391 -5.26 15.44 -11.94
CA GLY A 391 -4.31 16.39 -12.53
C GLY A 391 -2.98 16.53 -11.76
N GLY A 392 -2.60 15.52 -10.97
CA GLY A 392 -1.37 15.48 -10.18
C GLY A 392 -0.11 15.10 -10.98
N ASP A 393 1.06 15.40 -10.39
CA ASP A 393 2.37 14.93 -10.89
C ASP A 393 2.58 13.46 -10.52
N LEU A 394 2.90 12.61 -11.51
CA LEU A 394 3.13 11.17 -11.37
C LEU A 394 4.26 10.83 -10.38
N GLY A 395 5.22 11.73 -10.19
CA GLY A 395 6.30 11.60 -9.24
C GLY A 395 5.96 12.05 -7.81
N SER A 396 4.73 12.51 -7.57
CA SER A 396 4.29 13.04 -6.27
C SER A 396 4.15 11.95 -5.23
N LEU A 397 4.80 12.17 -4.08
CA LEU A 397 4.67 11.30 -2.91
C LEU A 397 3.24 11.19 -2.40
N THR A 398 2.37 12.18 -2.64
CA THR A 398 0.97 12.12 -2.21
C THR A 398 0.24 10.89 -2.77
N TYR A 399 0.46 10.56 -4.04
CA TYR A 399 -0.17 9.41 -4.70
C TYR A 399 0.69 8.14 -4.55
N LEU A 400 2.00 8.28 -4.58
CA LEU A 400 2.93 7.15 -4.47
C LEU A 400 2.94 6.53 -3.05
N ALA A 401 2.77 7.32 -1.99
CA ALA A 401 2.70 6.81 -0.61
C ALA A 401 1.50 5.89 -0.37
N ASP A 402 0.46 6.06 -1.18
CA ASP A 402 -0.73 5.21 -1.18
C ASP A 402 -0.39 3.80 -1.69
N TYR A 403 0.43 3.71 -2.74
CA TYR A 403 1.00 2.44 -3.21
C TYR A 403 1.93 1.83 -2.15
N ASP A 404 2.83 2.62 -1.57
CA ASP A 404 3.75 2.14 -0.52
C ASP A 404 3.00 1.48 0.64
N THR A 405 1.98 2.17 1.16
CA THR A 405 1.17 1.67 2.28
C THR A 405 0.39 0.40 1.90
N LYS A 406 -0.30 0.41 0.76
CA LYS A 406 -1.14 -0.72 0.33
C LYS A 406 -0.30 -1.94 -0.08
N GLY A 407 0.83 -1.70 -0.74
CA GLY A 407 1.80 -2.73 -1.15
C GLY A 407 2.43 -3.40 0.07
N GLN A 408 3.00 -2.63 1.00
CA GLN A 408 3.63 -3.20 2.20
C GLN A 408 2.63 -3.97 3.07
N ARG A 409 1.41 -3.45 3.29
CA ARG A 409 0.36 -4.15 4.06
C ARG A 409 0.03 -5.53 3.50
N ARG A 410 0.21 -5.74 2.20
CA ARG A 410 -0.02 -7.03 1.55
C ARG A 410 1.24 -7.90 1.51
N ASN A 411 2.38 -7.32 1.16
CA ASN A 411 3.60 -8.07 0.88
C ASN A 411 4.34 -8.48 2.17
N VAL A 412 4.43 -7.59 3.16
CA VAL A 412 5.19 -7.82 4.40
C VAL A 412 4.70 -9.05 5.17
N PRO A 413 3.38 -9.24 5.42
CA PRO A 413 2.92 -10.43 6.14
C PRO A 413 3.28 -11.73 5.42
N VAL A 414 3.17 -11.77 4.09
CA VAL A 414 3.52 -12.94 3.29
C VAL A 414 5.02 -13.22 3.32
N GLN A 415 5.85 -12.19 3.21
CA GLN A 415 7.31 -12.33 3.30
C GLN A 415 7.76 -12.88 4.67
N ILE A 416 7.22 -12.32 5.76
CA ILE A 416 7.53 -12.75 7.12
C ILE A 416 7.06 -14.19 7.34
N ALA A 417 5.84 -14.52 6.88
CA ALA A 417 5.33 -15.89 6.97
C ALA A 417 6.24 -16.87 6.23
N CYS A 418 6.69 -16.55 5.01
CA CYS A 418 7.61 -17.40 4.26
C CYS A 418 8.99 -17.54 4.93
N ASP A 419 9.60 -16.45 5.42
CA ASP A 419 10.89 -16.49 6.13
C ASP A 419 10.79 -17.32 7.42
N TRP A 420 9.74 -17.09 8.22
CA TRP A 420 9.48 -17.84 9.44
C TRP A 420 9.26 -19.32 9.15
N LEU A 421 8.44 -19.64 8.14
CA LEU A 421 8.16 -21.01 7.75
C LEU A 421 9.43 -21.74 7.33
N ASN A 422 10.27 -21.10 6.49
CA ASN A 422 11.56 -21.67 6.10
C ASN A 422 12.44 -21.99 7.32
N ARG A 423 12.61 -21.02 8.23
CA ARG A 423 13.43 -21.21 9.45
C ARG A 423 12.88 -22.30 10.36
N LEU A 424 11.55 -22.37 10.52
CA LEU A 424 10.90 -23.37 11.34
C LEU A 424 11.14 -24.80 10.80
N TYR A 425 11.14 -24.99 9.48
CA TYR A 425 11.40 -26.30 8.88
C TYR A 425 12.89 -26.70 8.87
N LEU A 426 13.80 -25.73 8.88
CA LEU A 426 15.24 -25.98 9.07
C LEU A 426 15.61 -26.34 10.51
N ALA A 427 14.78 -25.96 11.49
CA ALA A 427 15.01 -26.33 12.89
C ALA A 427 14.83 -27.84 13.10
N SER A 428 15.87 -28.49 13.60
CA SER A 428 15.93 -29.94 13.84
C SER A 428 15.63 -30.37 15.28
N SER A 429 15.44 -29.41 16.20
CA SER A 429 15.13 -29.75 17.59
C SER A 429 13.67 -30.21 17.76
N THR A 430 13.47 -31.18 18.65
CA THR A 430 12.17 -31.82 18.88
C THR A 430 11.04 -30.83 19.21
N PRO A 431 11.22 -29.75 20.00
CA PRO A 431 10.16 -28.77 20.24
C PRO A 431 9.71 -28.01 18.97
N PHE A 432 10.64 -27.65 18.07
CA PHE A 432 10.27 -26.97 16.82
C PHE A 432 9.63 -27.93 15.81
N ILE A 433 10.12 -29.18 15.74
CA ILE A 433 9.46 -30.24 14.97
C ILE A 433 8.04 -30.46 15.50
N PHE A 434 7.84 -30.46 16.82
CA PHE A 434 6.50 -30.56 17.39
C PHE A 434 5.60 -29.39 16.97
N ILE A 435 6.05 -28.14 17.14
CA ILE A 435 5.28 -26.93 16.79
C ILE A 435 4.87 -26.95 15.32
N ARG A 436 5.79 -27.26 14.40
CA ARG A 436 5.49 -27.27 12.96
C ARG A 436 4.53 -28.40 12.59
N SER A 437 4.73 -29.61 13.11
CA SER A 437 3.89 -30.77 12.78
C SER A 437 2.50 -30.68 13.44
N PHE A 438 2.42 -30.13 14.65
CA PHE A 438 1.14 -29.80 15.31
C PHE A 438 0.40 -28.69 14.54
N GLY A 439 1.09 -27.62 14.15
CA GLY A 439 0.54 -26.55 13.32
C GLY A 439 -0.01 -27.07 11.98
N LEU A 440 0.76 -27.92 11.28
CA LEU A 440 0.29 -28.57 10.05
C LEU A 440 -0.97 -29.41 10.28
N ASN A 441 -0.99 -30.20 11.37
CA ASN A 441 -2.10 -31.08 11.71
C ASN A 441 -3.37 -30.31 12.12
N MET A 442 -3.22 -29.19 12.84
CA MET A 442 -4.32 -28.30 13.21
C MET A 442 -4.92 -27.59 12.00
N VAL A 443 -4.09 -27.05 11.10
CA VAL A 443 -4.56 -26.49 9.83
C VAL A 443 -5.24 -27.58 9.00
N ASP A 444 -4.75 -28.82 8.99
CA ASP A 444 -5.38 -29.90 8.23
C ASP A 444 -6.80 -30.26 8.76
N ARG A 445 -6.98 -30.24 10.08
CA ARG A 445 -8.20 -30.71 10.77
C ARG A 445 -9.25 -29.62 10.99
N PHE A 446 -8.88 -28.34 10.99
CA PHE A 446 -9.80 -27.22 11.22
C PHE A 446 -10.26 -26.59 9.89
N THR A 447 -11.37 -27.09 9.33
CA THR A 447 -11.94 -26.64 8.05
C THR A 447 -12.16 -25.11 7.93
N PRO A 448 -12.58 -24.37 8.97
CA PRO A 448 -12.68 -22.91 8.90
C PRO A 448 -11.33 -22.20 8.75
N LEU A 449 -10.25 -22.75 9.34
CA LEU A 449 -8.90 -22.21 9.23
C LEU A 449 -8.30 -22.50 7.85
N LYS A 450 -8.58 -23.67 7.27
CA LYS A 450 -8.29 -23.96 5.85
C LYS A 450 -9.01 -23.00 4.95
N GLN A 451 -10.32 -22.80 5.18
CA GLN A 451 -11.09 -21.85 4.41
C GLN A 451 -10.50 -20.47 4.56
N TYR A 452 -10.13 -19.98 5.75
CA TYR A 452 -9.48 -18.67 5.93
C TYR A 452 -8.11 -18.54 5.24
N ILE A 453 -7.22 -19.54 5.33
CA ILE A 453 -5.90 -19.52 4.68
C ILE A 453 -6.04 -19.63 3.16
N SER A 454 -6.91 -20.52 2.67
CA SER A 454 -7.30 -20.57 1.25
C SER A 454 -7.98 -19.27 0.83
N TYR A 455 -8.81 -18.66 1.66
CA TYR A 455 -9.51 -17.39 1.43
C TYR A 455 -8.53 -16.21 1.42
N GLU A 456 -7.45 -16.19 2.20
CA GLU A 456 -6.39 -15.16 2.09
C GLU A 456 -5.50 -15.35 0.84
N LEU A 457 -5.27 -16.61 0.43
CA LEU A 457 -4.61 -16.97 -0.82
C LEU A 457 -5.48 -16.71 -2.06
N ILE A 458 -6.82 -16.71 -1.93
CA ILE A 458 -7.78 -16.70 -3.06
C ILE A 458 -8.64 -15.42 -3.13
N MET A 459 -9.04 -14.81 -2.02
CA MET A 459 -10.06 -13.74 -1.97
C MET A 459 -9.48 -12.33 -2.06
N ALA A 460 -9.04 -12.01 -3.27
CA ALA A 460 -9.23 -10.68 -3.83
C ALA A 460 -10.42 -10.64 -4.83
N THR A 461 -11.35 -11.61 -4.77
CA THR A 461 -12.27 -11.91 -5.89
C THR A 461 -13.75 -12.15 -5.57
N ARG A 462 -14.26 -12.06 -4.34
CA ARG A 462 -15.73 -12.10 -4.13
C ARG A 462 -16.32 -10.72 -3.87
N HIS A 463 -17.15 -10.32 -4.85
CA HIS A 463 -17.94 -9.09 -5.04
C HIS A 463 -17.20 -7.84 -5.55
N SER A 464 -16.88 -7.87 -6.85
CA SER A 464 -17.18 -6.73 -7.70
C SER A 464 -17.79 -7.29 -8.98
N PRO A 465 -19.07 -7.02 -9.30
CA PRO A 465 -19.66 -7.46 -10.56
C PRO A 465 -18.88 -6.83 -11.72
N GLU A 466 -18.87 -7.54 -12.85
CA GLU A 466 -18.24 -7.14 -14.10
C GLU A 466 -18.68 -5.72 -14.49
N ILE A 467 -17.77 -4.75 -14.41
CA ILE A 467 -18.02 -3.41 -14.92
C ILE A 467 -17.68 -3.44 -16.41
N GLN A 468 -18.73 -3.61 -17.23
CA GLN A 468 -18.72 -3.16 -18.62
C GLN A 468 -18.39 -1.66 -18.62
N VAL A 469 -17.36 -1.27 -19.37
CA VAL A 469 -16.97 0.13 -19.52
C VAL A 469 -18.00 0.81 -20.43
N PHE A 470 -19.04 1.40 -19.82
CA PHE A 470 -19.82 2.45 -20.45
C PHE A 470 -19.09 3.79 -20.24
N MET A 471 -19.06 4.62 -21.28
CA MET A 471 -18.66 6.02 -21.15
C MET A 471 -19.70 6.71 -20.27
N GLU A 472 -19.44 6.77 -18.97
CA GLU A 472 -20.37 7.32 -18.00
C GLU A 472 -20.42 8.85 -18.08
N GLU A 473 -21.62 9.43 -18.18
CA GLU A 473 -21.87 10.85 -17.95
C GLU A 473 -21.37 11.26 -16.53
N PRO A 474 -21.21 12.54 -16.17
CA PRO A 474 -20.90 12.91 -14.79
C PRO A 474 -22.11 12.68 -13.86
N TRP A 475 -21.86 12.29 -12.61
CA TRP A 475 -22.91 12.13 -11.58
C TRP A 475 -23.54 13.48 -11.21
N PRO A 476 -24.88 13.59 -11.08
CA PRO A 476 -25.53 14.81 -10.61
C PRO A 476 -25.06 15.25 -9.23
N VAL A 477 -25.05 16.55 -8.96
CA VAL A 477 -24.73 17.10 -7.62
C VAL A 477 -25.97 17.59 -6.87
N ASP A 478 -27.13 17.63 -7.53
CA ASP A 478 -28.39 17.97 -6.91
C ASP A 478 -28.99 16.74 -6.23
N ARG A 479 -29.32 16.85 -4.94
CA ARG A 479 -30.01 15.82 -4.16
C ARG A 479 -31.30 15.36 -4.83
N ASN A 480 -32.03 16.25 -5.50
CA ASN A 480 -33.33 15.95 -6.10
C ASN A 480 -33.25 14.97 -7.28
N GLU A 481 -32.05 14.83 -7.86
CA GLU A 481 -31.72 13.87 -8.91
C GLU A 481 -31.53 12.45 -8.39
N TYR A 482 -31.63 12.25 -7.08
CA TYR A 482 -31.48 10.96 -6.43
C TYR A 482 -32.72 10.59 -5.61
N GLU A 483 -33.21 9.37 -5.80
CA GLU A 483 -34.19 8.74 -4.93
C GLU A 483 -33.46 7.83 -3.95
N LEU A 484 -33.42 8.20 -2.67
CA LEU A 484 -32.82 7.37 -1.63
C LEU A 484 -33.71 6.16 -1.41
N GLU A 485 -33.14 4.96 -1.55
CA GLU A 485 -33.78 3.69 -1.23
C GLU A 485 -33.28 3.18 0.14
N GLU A 486 -33.03 1.87 0.25
CA GLU A 486 -32.63 1.21 1.48
C GLU A 486 -31.21 1.60 1.94
N ILE A 487 -31.01 1.55 3.26
CA ILE A 487 -29.69 1.70 3.87
C ILE A 487 -28.92 0.38 3.67
N ILE A 488 -27.85 0.42 2.88
CA ILE A 488 -27.01 -0.74 2.55
C ILE A 488 -25.72 -0.81 3.36
N GLY A 489 -25.40 0.25 4.09
CA GLY A 489 -24.28 0.27 5.03
C GLY A 489 -24.52 1.30 6.11
N SER A 490 -24.22 0.97 7.36
CA SER A 490 -24.33 1.87 8.50
C SER A 490 -23.02 1.87 9.25
N GLY A 491 -22.33 3.01 9.29
CA GLY A 491 -21.23 3.29 10.20
C GLY A 491 -21.70 4.17 11.36
N SER A 492 -20.83 4.38 12.35
CA SER A 492 -21.12 5.24 13.52
C SER A 492 -21.45 6.69 13.15
N THR A 493 -20.90 7.20 12.03
CA THR A 493 -20.99 8.62 11.63
C THR A 493 -21.41 8.81 10.16
N ALA A 494 -21.78 7.73 9.46
CA ALA A 494 -22.27 7.83 8.10
C ALA A 494 -23.18 6.66 7.75
N ILE A 495 -24.25 6.94 7.01
CA ILE A 495 -25.09 5.92 6.41
C ILE A 495 -24.84 5.90 4.90
N VAL A 496 -24.71 4.71 4.35
CA VAL A 496 -24.61 4.46 2.92
C VAL A 496 -25.97 3.97 2.48
N CYS A 497 -26.66 4.81 1.70
CA CYS A 497 -27.95 4.48 1.11
C CYS A 497 -27.72 3.98 -0.32
N LYS A 498 -28.38 2.87 -0.67
CA LYS A 498 -28.64 2.57 -2.07
C LYS A 498 -29.59 3.64 -2.57
N SER A 499 -29.30 4.22 -3.72
CA SER A 499 -30.04 5.35 -4.25
C SER A 499 -30.17 5.20 -5.75
N PHE A 500 -31.33 5.54 -6.31
CA PHE A 500 -31.52 5.59 -7.75
C PHE A 500 -31.23 6.99 -8.27
N CYS A 501 -30.25 7.12 -9.15
CA CYS A 501 -29.97 8.36 -9.87
C CYS A 501 -30.94 8.49 -11.04
N LYS A 502 -31.88 9.43 -10.96
CA LYS A 502 -32.92 9.67 -11.97
C LYS A 502 -32.32 9.98 -13.35
N LYS A 503 -31.30 10.86 -13.37
CA LYS A 503 -30.65 11.32 -14.60
C LYS A 503 -29.96 10.19 -15.34
N ARG A 504 -29.22 9.35 -14.61
CA ARG A 504 -28.45 8.24 -15.18
C ARG A 504 -29.25 6.96 -15.32
N LYS A 505 -30.41 6.90 -14.67
CA LYS A 505 -31.23 5.70 -14.53
C LYS A 505 -30.44 4.51 -13.95
N GLU A 506 -29.56 4.81 -12.99
CA GLU A 506 -28.62 3.86 -12.39
C GLU A 506 -28.73 3.87 -10.87
N ILE A 507 -28.45 2.71 -10.27
CA ILE A 507 -28.37 2.57 -8.82
C ILE A 507 -26.95 2.93 -8.36
N CYS A 508 -26.84 3.86 -7.42
CA CYS A 508 -25.59 4.26 -6.78
C CYS A 508 -25.65 4.11 -5.27
N ALA A 509 -24.49 4.19 -4.64
CA ALA A 509 -24.37 4.29 -3.20
C ALA A 509 -24.11 5.76 -2.82
N ILE A 510 -25.02 6.36 -2.05
CA ILE A 510 -24.83 7.71 -1.48
C ILE A 510 -24.41 7.56 -0.03
N LYS A 511 -23.17 7.93 0.27
CA LYS A 511 -22.68 8.04 1.64
C LYS A 511 -23.11 9.38 2.22
N ARG A 512 -24.09 9.36 3.11
CA ARG A 512 -24.52 10.51 3.92
C ARG A 512 -23.70 10.54 5.20
N VAL A 513 -22.86 11.56 5.34
CA VAL A 513 -22.08 11.80 6.55
C VAL A 513 -22.96 12.56 7.55
N ASP A 514 -23.03 12.05 8.76
CA ASP A 514 -23.72 12.67 9.88
C ASP A 514 -22.71 13.63 10.55
N LEU A 515 -22.76 14.90 10.12
CA LEU A 515 -21.85 15.93 10.65
C LEU A 515 -22.03 16.11 12.17
N GLU A 516 -23.23 15.88 12.71
CA GLU A 516 -23.50 15.99 14.16
C GLU A 516 -22.76 14.95 15.01
N LYS A 517 -22.29 13.85 14.41
CA LYS A 517 -21.54 12.79 15.08
C LYS A 517 -20.07 12.73 14.65
N SER A 518 -19.62 13.67 13.82
CA SER A 518 -18.28 13.66 13.25
C SER A 518 -17.30 14.44 14.13
N ASP A 519 -16.12 13.86 14.39
CA ASP A 519 -15.02 14.52 15.09
C ASP A 519 -14.13 15.33 14.13
N LEU A 520 -13.31 16.24 14.69
CA LEU A 520 -12.41 17.08 13.89
C LEU A 520 -11.35 16.29 13.11
N VAL A 521 -10.95 15.11 13.58
CA VAL A 521 -9.98 14.25 12.87
C VAL A 521 -10.61 13.72 11.59
N GLN A 522 -11.88 13.31 11.64
CA GLN A 522 -12.63 12.81 10.51
C GLN A 522 -12.88 13.94 9.50
N ILE A 523 -13.28 15.13 9.96
CA ILE A 523 -13.44 16.32 9.11
C ILE A 523 -12.11 16.70 8.44
N ALA A 524 -11.00 16.75 9.20
CA ALA A 524 -9.69 17.07 8.66
C ALA A 524 -9.18 16.01 7.68
N LYS A 525 -9.39 14.72 7.96
CA LYS A 525 -9.09 13.61 7.03
C LYS A 525 -9.91 13.71 5.76
N GLU A 526 -11.20 13.99 5.87
CA GLU A 526 -12.10 14.17 4.72
C GLU A 526 -11.63 15.35 3.85
N LEU A 527 -11.36 16.52 4.44
CA LEU A 527 -10.80 17.69 3.75
C LEU A 527 -9.43 17.42 3.09
N THR A 528 -8.57 16.66 3.76
CA THR A 528 -7.23 16.30 3.27
C THR A 528 -7.29 15.27 2.14
N SER A 529 -8.20 14.29 2.26
CA SER A 529 -8.38 13.21 1.28
C SER A 529 -9.08 13.64 0.00
N MET A 530 -9.86 14.73 0.03
CA MET A 530 -10.70 15.20 -1.08
C MET A 530 -10.10 16.37 -1.88
N GLY A 531 -8.82 16.73 -1.67
CA GLY A 531 -8.16 17.77 -2.46
C GLY A 531 -8.80 19.16 -2.33
N GLY A 532 -9.45 19.45 -1.19
CA GLY A 532 -10.08 20.75 -0.94
C GLY A 532 -9.12 21.91 -1.18
N ARG A 533 -9.66 23.12 -1.42
CA ARG A 533 -8.86 24.35 -1.69
C ARG A 533 -7.81 24.69 -0.63
N CYS A 534 -7.78 23.99 0.50
CA CYS A 534 -6.71 24.03 1.49
C CYS A 534 -5.49 23.25 0.98
N SER A 535 -4.53 23.96 0.39
CA SER A 535 -3.21 23.38 0.13
C SER A 535 -2.59 22.97 1.46
N ILE A 536 -2.25 21.68 1.65
CA ILE A 536 -1.51 21.19 2.83
C ILE A 536 -0.22 22.00 3.06
N LYS A 537 0.36 22.55 1.98
CA LYS A 537 1.53 23.45 2.05
C LYS A 537 1.26 24.75 2.82
N LYS A 538 0.00 25.17 2.97
CA LYS A 538 -0.42 26.40 3.69
C LYS A 538 -1.24 26.12 4.96
N GLY A 539 -1.34 24.87 5.36
CA GLY A 539 -2.12 24.39 6.50
C GLY A 539 -3.54 23.93 6.17
N VAL A 540 -4.07 22.99 6.96
CA VAL A 540 -5.34 22.28 6.72
C VAL A 540 -6.56 23.16 6.99
N LEU A 541 -6.59 23.87 8.13
CA LEU A 541 -7.68 24.78 8.50
C LEU A 541 -7.19 26.22 8.63
N ASN A 542 -7.88 27.17 8.01
CA ASN A 542 -7.51 28.59 8.12
C ASN A 542 -7.60 29.14 9.56
N GLN A 543 -6.89 30.24 9.84
CA GLN A 543 -6.81 30.82 11.18
C GLN A 543 -8.15 31.22 11.81
N LYS A 544 -9.15 31.61 11.01
CA LYS A 544 -10.47 32.00 11.53
C LYS A 544 -11.24 30.78 12.01
N VAL A 545 -11.18 29.69 11.25
CA VAL A 545 -11.75 28.38 11.63
C VAL A 545 -11.08 27.87 12.90
N VAL A 546 -9.74 27.84 12.92
CA VAL A 546 -8.95 27.42 14.08
C VAL A 546 -9.28 28.25 15.33
N ALA A 547 -9.32 29.58 15.21
CA ALA A 547 -9.65 30.45 16.33
C ALA A 547 -11.07 30.26 16.86
N THR A 548 -12.04 29.98 15.97
CA THR A 548 -13.43 29.74 16.35
C THR A 548 -13.57 28.46 17.16
N ILE A 549 -12.97 27.37 16.68
CA ILE A 549 -12.96 26.08 17.40
C ILE A 549 -12.25 26.22 18.75
N LEU A 550 -11.05 26.82 18.77
CA LEU A 550 -10.28 26.97 20.00
C LEU A 550 -11.01 27.83 21.04
N LYS A 551 -11.75 28.86 20.62
CA LYS A 551 -12.54 29.70 21.53
C LYS A 551 -13.59 28.88 22.28
N GLU A 552 -14.37 28.07 21.55
CA GLU A 552 -15.44 27.27 22.14
C GLU A 552 -14.88 26.16 23.04
N VAL A 553 -13.80 25.49 22.63
CA VAL A 553 -13.11 24.51 23.48
C VAL A 553 -12.57 25.18 24.75
N LEU A 554 -12.01 26.39 24.65
CA LEU A 554 -11.54 27.14 25.82
C LEU A 554 -12.67 27.51 26.78
N ILE A 555 -13.85 27.88 26.28
CA ILE A 555 -15.04 28.14 27.13
C ILE A 555 -15.44 26.85 27.86
N GLY A 556 -15.46 25.71 27.17
CA GLY A 556 -15.72 24.41 27.77
C GLY A 556 -14.69 24.03 28.83
N LEU A 557 -13.40 24.22 28.53
CA LEU A 557 -12.30 23.97 29.47
C LEU A 557 -12.38 24.90 30.70
N GLU A 558 -12.65 26.19 30.52
CA GLU A 558 -12.84 27.12 31.63
C GLU A 558 -13.96 26.65 32.56
N TYR A 559 -15.09 26.23 31.98
CA TYR A 559 -16.23 25.75 32.76
C TYR A 559 -15.88 24.50 33.59
N ILE A 560 -15.26 23.49 32.98
CA ILE A 560 -14.95 22.25 33.73
C ILE A 560 -13.80 22.48 34.73
N HIS A 561 -12.85 23.36 34.42
CA HIS A 561 -11.78 23.74 35.36
C HIS A 561 -12.34 24.52 36.56
N ASP A 562 -13.36 25.37 36.38
CA ASP A 562 -14.11 26.01 37.49
C ASP A 562 -14.84 25.00 38.38
N LYS A 563 -15.27 23.87 37.81
CA LYS A 563 -15.85 22.73 38.54
C LYS A 563 -14.82 21.76 39.09
N GLU A 564 -13.54 22.14 39.06
CA GLU A 564 -12.44 21.32 39.56
C GLU A 564 -12.33 19.97 38.83
N VAL A 565 -12.69 19.93 37.55
CA VAL A 565 -12.61 18.73 36.70
C VAL A 565 -11.48 18.89 35.68
N LEU A 566 -10.52 17.97 35.72
CA LEU A 566 -9.51 17.79 34.68
C LEU A 566 -10.09 16.89 33.58
N HIS A 567 -10.02 17.31 32.31
CA HIS A 567 -10.52 16.47 31.22
C HIS A 567 -9.59 15.27 30.98
N GLY A 568 -8.28 15.50 30.86
CA GLY A 568 -7.26 14.45 30.79
C GLY A 568 -6.98 13.85 29.41
N ASP A 569 -7.80 14.14 28.39
CA ASP A 569 -7.64 13.60 27.03
C ASP A 569 -8.19 14.55 25.96
N VAL A 570 -7.84 15.83 26.07
CA VAL A 570 -8.20 16.85 25.07
C VAL A 570 -7.45 16.56 23.77
N LYS A 571 -8.17 16.17 22.73
CA LYS A 571 -7.65 15.89 21.39
C LYS A 571 -8.71 16.21 20.34
N THR A 572 -8.29 16.38 19.09
CA THR A 572 -9.21 16.67 17.97
C THR A 572 -10.31 15.61 17.82
N ALA A 573 -10.02 14.33 18.07
CA ALA A 573 -11.04 13.26 18.01
C ALA A 573 -12.13 13.38 19.09
N ASN A 574 -11.88 14.14 20.16
CA ASN A 574 -12.81 14.39 21.25
C ASN A 574 -13.44 15.79 21.15
N ILE A 575 -13.28 16.47 20.01
CA ILE A 575 -13.93 17.75 19.72
C ILE A 575 -14.90 17.53 18.56
N LEU A 576 -16.18 17.68 18.87
CA LEU A 576 -17.29 17.47 17.94
C LEU A 576 -17.80 18.80 17.41
N ILE A 577 -18.32 18.80 16.17
CA ILE A 577 -18.92 19.97 15.54
C ILE A 577 -20.32 19.61 15.06
N SER A 578 -21.36 20.31 15.54
CA SER A 578 -22.74 20.09 15.11
C SER A 578 -23.00 20.62 13.69
N SER A 579 -24.15 20.25 13.11
CA SER A 579 -24.59 20.75 11.80
C SER A 579 -24.84 22.26 11.79
N GLU A 580 -25.10 22.87 12.95
CA GLU A 580 -25.22 24.31 13.16
C GLU A 580 -23.88 25.01 13.43
N GLY A 581 -22.78 24.25 13.46
CA GLY A 581 -21.45 24.75 13.76
C GLY A 581 -21.19 24.97 15.25
N ALA A 582 -21.95 24.34 16.14
CA ALA A 582 -21.65 24.34 17.57
C ALA A 582 -20.48 23.39 17.85
N VAL A 583 -19.51 23.82 18.67
CA VAL A 583 -18.32 23.01 19.00
C VAL A 583 -18.45 22.49 20.42
N GLN A 584 -18.28 21.19 20.60
CA GLN A 584 -18.46 20.53 21.90
C GLN A 584 -17.26 19.66 22.24
N LEU A 585 -16.87 19.66 23.51
CA LEU A 585 -15.87 18.77 24.06
C LEU A 585 -16.55 17.49 24.54
N ALA A 586 -16.03 16.33 24.14
CA ALA A 586 -16.61 15.01 24.37
C ALA A 586 -15.61 14.06 25.04
N ASP A 587 -16.10 12.90 25.47
CA ASP A 587 -15.33 11.83 26.08
C ASP A 587 -14.63 12.21 27.40
N PHE A 588 -15.44 12.29 28.46
CA PHE A 588 -14.99 12.48 29.84
C PHE A 588 -14.58 11.17 30.54
N GLY A 589 -14.40 10.08 29.80
CA GLY A 589 -14.00 8.78 30.35
C GLY A 589 -12.72 8.81 31.22
N PRO A 590 -11.64 9.52 30.79
CA PRO A 590 -10.42 9.65 31.59
C PRO A 590 -10.42 10.87 32.53
N SER A 591 -11.53 11.60 32.63
CA SER A 591 -11.60 12.82 33.43
C SER A 591 -11.53 12.52 34.92
N VAL A 592 -10.88 13.43 35.65
CA VAL A 592 -10.63 13.27 37.09
C VAL A 592 -11.09 14.52 37.80
N TRP A 593 -11.82 14.33 38.91
CA TRP A 593 -12.12 15.42 39.83
C TRP A 593 -10.88 15.73 40.67
N VAL A 594 -10.43 16.98 40.62
CA VAL A 594 -9.20 17.48 41.24
C VAL A 594 -9.58 18.65 42.15
N PRO A 595 -10.09 18.38 43.38
CA PRO A 595 -10.50 19.44 44.30
C PRO A 595 -9.33 20.33 44.71
N GLY A 596 -9.48 21.65 44.56
CA GLY A 596 -8.44 22.65 44.77
C GLY A 596 -7.29 22.62 43.74
N GLU A 597 -6.33 23.56 43.84
CA GLU A 597 -5.03 23.46 43.13
C GLU A 597 -4.15 22.31 43.67
N GLU A 598 -4.72 21.33 44.37
CA GLU A 598 -4.00 20.23 44.98
C GLU A 598 -3.77 19.10 43.98
N ARG A 599 -2.54 18.61 44.02
CA ARG A 599 -2.00 17.61 43.12
C ARG A 599 -2.57 16.21 43.41
N THR A 600 -3.15 15.52 42.42
CA THR A 600 -3.77 14.19 42.64
C THR A 600 -2.87 13.01 42.21
N LYS A 601 -2.88 11.90 42.96
CA LYS A 601 -2.09 10.68 42.65
C LYS A 601 -2.75 9.76 41.62
N ASN A 602 -3.92 10.13 41.10
CA ASN A 602 -4.66 9.27 40.17
C ASN A 602 -3.97 9.27 38.81
N LYS A 603 -3.75 8.07 38.25
CA LYS A 603 -3.19 7.91 36.92
C LYS A 603 -4.20 8.45 35.89
N VAL A 604 -3.84 9.52 35.19
CA VAL A 604 -4.65 10.09 34.10
C VAL A 604 -4.23 9.42 32.81
N ALA A 605 -5.12 8.61 32.24
CA ALA A 605 -4.89 7.99 30.94
C ALA A 605 -5.12 9.02 29.84
N GLY A 606 -4.11 9.27 28.99
CA GLY A 606 -4.24 10.20 27.88
C GLY A 606 -3.46 9.75 26.65
N THR A 607 -3.84 10.28 25.48
CA THR A 607 -3.24 9.91 24.20
C THR A 607 -1.81 10.45 24.08
N ALA A 608 -0.82 9.57 23.88
CA ALA A 608 0.62 9.88 24.00
C ALA A 608 1.12 11.16 23.31
N CYS A 609 0.64 11.48 22.10
CA CYS A 609 1.06 12.67 21.34
C CYS A 609 0.58 14.00 21.95
N TYR A 610 -0.45 13.97 22.79
CA TYR A 610 -1.12 15.13 23.38
C TYR A 610 -0.77 15.32 24.86
N LEU A 611 -0.06 14.36 25.46
CA LEU A 611 0.30 14.39 26.87
C LEU A 611 1.26 15.54 27.16
N ALA A 612 1.00 16.23 28.27
CA ALA A 612 1.90 17.23 28.82
C ALA A 612 3.18 16.56 29.41
N PRO A 613 4.33 17.26 29.47
CA PRO A 613 5.58 16.72 30.00
C PRO A 613 5.47 16.09 31.40
N GLU A 614 4.67 16.69 32.28
CA GLU A 614 4.40 16.17 33.62
C GLU A 614 3.59 14.86 33.62
N LEU A 615 2.65 14.70 32.69
CA LEU A 615 1.85 13.48 32.54
C LEU A 615 2.66 12.37 31.84
N ALA A 616 3.51 12.75 30.88
CA ALA A 616 4.45 11.83 30.25
C ALA A 616 5.48 11.27 31.25
N GLY A 617 5.93 12.09 32.21
CA GLY A 617 6.79 11.65 33.32
C GLY A 617 6.09 10.63 34.22
N LEU A 618 4.82 10.87 34.54
CA LEU A 618 4.01 9.94 35.34
C LEU A 618 3.82 8.58 34.64
N GLU A 619 3.56 8.56 33.33
CA GLU A 619 3.47 7.31 32.54
C GLU A 619 4.81 6.55 32.47
N LEU A 620 5.95 7.25 32.60
CA LEU A 620 7.28 6.65 32.69
C LEU A 620 7.64 6.18 34.12
N GLY A 621 6.71 6.28 35.07
CA GLY A 621 6.88 5.79 36.43
C GLY A 621 7.55 6.77 37.40
N GLU A 622 7.52 8.08 37.13
CA GLU A 622 8.06 9.12 38.01
C GLU A 622 6.98 9.71 38.93
N PRO A 623 6.96 9.40 40.24
CA PRO A 623 5.85 9.70 41.14
C PRO A 623 5.79 11.16 41.66
N GLU A 624 6.79 12.00 41.37
CA GLU A 624 6.88 13.38 41.88
C GLU A 624 6.07 14.40 41.07
N MET A 625 5.58 14.01 39.89
CA MET A 625 4.84 14.88 38.97
C MET A 625 3.36 14.51 38.98
N LEU A 626 2.49 15.50 39.18
CA LEU A 626 1.06 15.27 39.40
C LEU A 626 0.23 16.07 38.40
N PRO A 627 -0.95 15.56 37.98
CA PRO A 627 -1.79 16.19 36.97
C PRO A 627 -2.28 17.58 37.41
N THR A 628 -2.44 18.49 36.45
CA THR A 628 -3.03 19.81 36.68
C THR A 628 -3.96 20.17 35.53
N PHE A 629 -4.90 21.09 35.74
CA PHE A 629 -5.76 21.64 34.67
C PHE A 629 -4.95 22.25 33.50
N LEU A 630 -3.69 22.64 33.77
CA LEU A 630 -2.77 23.15 32.75
C LEU A 630 -2.22 22.03 31.83
N GLY A 631 -2.43 20.77 32.19
CA GLY A 631 -2.24 19.62 31.31
C GLY A 631 -3.18 19.67 30.10
N ASP A 632 -4.48 19.95 30.32
CA ASP A 632 -5.45 20.14 29.23
C ASP A 632 -5.05 21.32 28.31
N ILE A 633 -4.44 22.36 28.88
CA ILE A 633 -3.95 23.51 28.09
C ILE A 633 -2.78 23.10 27.18
N TRP A 634 -1.88 22.22 27.63
CA TRP A 634 -0.84 21.68 26.76
C TRP A 634 -1.46 20.89 25.60
N SER A 635 -2.39 19.99 25.91
CA SER A 635 -3.09 19.18 24.92
C SER A 635 -3.85 20.05 23.91
N LEU A 636 -4.47 21.15 24.35
CA LEU A 636 -5.07 22.16 23.49
C LEU A 636 -4.04 22.83 22.55
N GLY A 637 -2.82 23.08 23.03
CA GLY A 637 -1.73 23.60 22.20
C GLY A 637 -1.32 22.63 21.09
N ILE A 638 -1.36 21.32 21.36
CA ILE A 638 -1.15 20.27 20.37
C ILE A 638 -2.31 20.21 19.37
N VAL A 639 -3.55 20.30 19.84
CA VAL A 639 -4.76 20.40 18.99
C VAL A 639 -4.69 21.60 18.03
N ALA A 640 -4.22 22.75 18.50
CA ALA A 640 -4.00 23.91 17.64
C ALA A 640 -3.00 23.59 16.51
N LEU A 641 -1.85 23.00 16.84
CA LEU A 641 -0.86 22.58 15.83
C LEU A 641 -1.45 21.58 14.85
N GLU A 642 -2.11 20.52 15.32
CA GLU A 642 -2.70 19.48 14.49
C GLU A 642 -3.75 20.01 13.50
N MET A 643 -4.62 20.93 13.91
CA MET A 643 -5.60 21.54 13.01
C MET A 643 -4.97 22.29 11.84
N VAL A 644 -3.72 22.74 12.01
CA VAL A 644 -2.96 23.41 10.96
C VAL A 644 -2.15 22.41 10.14
N THR A 645 -1.53 21.43 10.77
CA THR A 645 -0.58 20.51 10.12
C THR A 645 -1.22 19.24 9.56
N GLY A 646 -2.42 18.92 10.03
CA GLY A 646 -3.18 17.70 9.72
C GLY A 646 -2.83 16.49 10.59
N TYR A 647 -1.80 16.59 11.44
CA TYR A 647 -1.35 15.51 12.31
C TYR A 647 -0.60 16.07 13.53
N PRO A 648 -0.71 15.45 14.71
CA PRO A 648 -0.02 15.92 15.91
C PRO A 648 1.50 15.68 15.80
N PRO A 649 2.33 16.40 16.57
CA PRO A 649 3.77 16.15 16.62
C PRO A 649 4.07 14.69 16.96
N TYR A 650 5.10 14.13 16.31
CA TYR A 650 5.60 12.77 16.57
C TYR A 650 4.60 11.62 16.32
N HIS A 651 3.46 11.85 15.65
CA HIS A 651 2.42 10.84 15.37
C HIS A 651 2.92 9.54 14.70
N ASN A 652 4.07 9.58 14.02
CA ASN A 652 4.68 8.43 13.34
C ASN A 652 5.79 7.75 14.15
N LYS A 653 5.87 8.01 15.45
CA LYS A 653 6.86 7.44 16.36
C LYS A 653 6.21 6.45 17.32
N ILE A 654 7.00 5.53 17.85
CA ILE A 654 6.54 4.60 18.88
C ILE A 654 6.29 5.36 20.20
N VAL A 655 5.30 4.90 20.98
CA VAL A 655 4.81 5.58 22.20
C VAL A 655 5.94 5.91 23.17
N SER A 656 6.83 4.96 23.46
CA SER A 656 7.95 5.18 24.39
C SER A 656 8.90 6.31 23.97
N MET A 657 9.12 6.49 22.65
CA MET A 657 9.91 7.61 22.13
C MET A 657 9.16 8.93 22.26
N ILE A 658 7.85 8.95 22.02
CA ILE A 658 7.02 10.15 22.16
C ILE A 658 7.08 10.66 23.60
N LEU A 659 6.84 9.78 24.58
CA LEU A 659 6.86 10.14 26.00
C LEU A 659 8.22 10.71 26.43
N LYS A 660 9.32 10.13 25.93
CA LYS A 660 10.68 10.63 26.18
C LYS A 660 10.92 11.99 25.52
N TRP A 661 10.56 12.14 24.26
CA TRP A 661 10.82 13.35 23.47
C TRP A 661 10.00 14.55 23.91
N VAL A 662 8.74 14.36 24.32
CA VAL A 662 7.91 15.43 24.89
C VAL A 662 8.59 16.06 26.11
N ARG A 663 9.38 15.29 26.87
CA ARG A 663 10.12 15.78 28.04
C ARG A 663 11.45 16.42 27.67
N GLU A 664 12.22 15.76 26.82
CA GLU A 664 13.62 16.14 26.54
C GLU A 664 13.74 17.27 25.51
N ASN A 665 12.88 17.29 24.50
CA ASN A 665 12.96 18.27 23.42
C ASN A 665 12.28 19.59 23.78
N GLU A 666 12.66 20.65 23.07
CA GLU A 666 11.93 21.92 23.10
C GLU A 666 10.45 21.73 22.75
N PRO A 667 9.52 22.48 23.38
CA PRO A 667 8.10 22.37 23.08
C PRO A 667 7.82 22.57 21.58
N PRO A 668 6.95 21.73 20.98
CA PRO A 668 6.72 21.78 19.55
C PRO A 668 6.09 23.10 19.12
N ASN A 669 6.40 23.52 17.91
CA ASN A 669 5.84 24.71 17.27
C ASN A 669 5.66 24.43 15.77
N LEU A 670 5.13 25.39 15.00
CA LEU A 670 4.90 25.18 13.57
C LEU A 670 6.16 24.84 12.78
N GLU A 671 7.34 25.34 13.18
CA GLU A 671 8.62 25.04 12.53
C GLU A 671 9.18 23.66 12.89
N THR A 672 8.55 22.97 13.85
CA THR A 672 8.88 21.56 14.16
C THR A 672 8.47 20.63 13.00
N PHE A 673 7.58 21.08 12.12
CA PHE A 673 7.06 20.30 11.00
C PHE A 673 7.83 20.61 9.72
N LYS A 674 8.49 19.60 9.13
CA LYS A 674 9.46 19.78 8.02
C LYS A 674 8.85 20.12 6.66
N PHE A 675 7.52 20.14 6.51
CA PHE A 675 6.87 20.06 5.18
C PHE A 675 5.75 21.08 4.92
N GLY A 676 5.69 22.23 5.61
CA GLY A 676 4.68 23.27 5.36
C GLY A 676 5.19 24.71 5.42
N ASP A 677 4.67 25.55 4.53
CA ASP A 677 4.78 27.01 4.58
C ASP A 677 3.62 27.56 5.44
N TYR A 678 3.92 27.81 6.71
CA TYR A 678 2.95 28.34 7.67
C TYR A 678 3.09 29.85 7.88
N HIS A 679 3.60 30.61 6.89
CA HIS A 679 3.78 32.06 6.99
C HIS A 679 2.46 32.81 7.22
N GLU A 680 1.34 32.28 6.71
CA GLU A 680 0.02 32.88 6.92
C GLU A 680 -0.31 32.98 8.42
N TYR A 681 0.11 32.01 9.25
CA TYR A 681 -0.09 32.00 10.70
C TYR A 681 0.84 33.00 11.39
N GLY A 682 0.40 34.25 11.55
CA GLY A 682 1.24 35.32 12.06
C GLY A 682 1.70 35.18 13.52
N LYS A 683 2.39 36.22 14.00
CA LYS A 683 2.95 36.30 15.37
C LYS A 683 1.92 36.00 16.46
N LYS A 684 0.67 36.42 16.28
CA LYS A 684 -0.43 36.17 17.24
C LYS A 684 -0.71 34.68 17.42
N TYR A 685 -0.77 33.90 16.33
CA TYR A 685 -0.99 32.45 16.40
C TYR A 685 0.18 31.74 17.10
N ARG A 686 1.41 32.06 16.69
CA ARG A 686 2.63 31.50 17.30
C ARG A 686 2.74 31.85 18.79
N HIS A 687 2.31 33.05 19.19
CA HIS A 687 2.24 33.44 20.59
C HIS A 687 1.15 32.66 21.35
N PHE A 688 -0.02 32.41 20.75
CA PHE A 688 -1.06 31.56 21.35
C PHE A 688 -0.52 30.15 21.63
N VAL A 689 0.04 29.49 20.61
CA VAL A 689 0.61 28.14 20.74
C VAL A 689 1.71 28.10 21.81
N SER A 690 2.64 29.05 21.81
CA SER A 690 3.72 29.08 22.80
C SER A 690 3.27 29.48 24.21
N SER A 691 2.09 30.09 24.38
CA SER A 691 1.46 30.34 25.68
C SER A 691 0.83 29.07 26.27
N CYS A 692 0.46 28.10 25.41
CA CYS A 692 0.00 26.78 25.81
C CYS A 692 1.17 25.80 26.03
N LEU A 693 2.15 25.79 25.13
CA LEU A 693 3.24 24.82 25.10
C LEU A 693 4.47 25.31 25.86
N LYS A 694 4.36 25.38 27.19
CA LYS A 694 5.48 25.59 28.12
C LYS A 694 5.80 24.31 28.88
N ARG A 695 7.09 23.97 28.99
CA ARG A 695 7.54 22.76 29.72
C ARG A 695 7.06 22.78 31.17
N CYS A 696 7.19 23.92 31.85
CA CYS A 696 6.64 24.11 33.19
C CYS A 696 5.15 24.47 33.13
N ALA A 697 4.30 23.66 33.78
CA ALA A 697 2.85 23.87 33.83
C ALA A 697 2.47 25.29 34.29
N LYS A 698 3.08 25.79 35.38
CA LYS A 698 2.80 27.13 35.95
C LYS A 698 3.07 28.30 35.01
N GLN A 699 3.84 28.10 33.93
CA GLN A 699 4.12 29.13 32.93
C GLN A 699 3.06 29.16 31.82
N ARG A 700 2.21 28.13 31.73
CA ARG A 700 1.11 28.07 30.76
C ARG A 700 0.00 29.03 31.19
N TRP A 701 -0.66 29.63 30.22
CA TRP A 701 -1.83 30.46 30.51
C TRP A 701 -3.06 29.58 30.80
N SER A 702 -3.93 30.01 31.71
CA SER A 702 -5.19 29.30 31.97
C SER A 702 -6.19 29.48 30.81
N ALA A 703 -7.20 28.61 30.74
CA ALA A 703 -8.28 28.71 29.76
C ALA A 703 -8.93 30.12 29.78
N LYS A 704 -9.30 30.60 30.97
CA LYS A 704 -9.82 31.95 31.23
C LYS A 704 -8.97 33.08 30.62
N LYS A 705 -7.64 32.95 30.71
CA LYS A 705 -6.72 33.93 30.13
C LYS A 705 -6.61 33.80 28.62
N LEU A 706 -6.62 32.57 28.10
CA LEU A 706 -6.48 32.27 26.67
C LEU A 706 -7.73 32.64 25.84
N ILE A 707 -8.94 32.62 26.42
CA ILE A 707 -10.16 33.10 25.76
C ILE A 707 -10.00 34.56 25.30
N ASN A 708 -9.31 35.36 26.12
CA ASN A 708 -9.03 36.77 25.85
C ASN A 708 -7.72 37.00 25.10
N HIS A 709 -7.11 35.94 24.56
CA HIS A 709 -5.86 36.08 23.82
C HIS A 709 -6.07 36.85 22.50
N PRO A 710 -5.16 37.75 22.09
CA PRO A 710 -5.31 38.55 20.88
C PRO A 710 -5.59 37.77 19.59
N PHE A 711 -5.08 36.53 19.48
CA PHE A 711 -5.39 35.63 18.36
C PHE A 711 -6.86 35.23 18.31
N ILE A 712 -7.44 34.88 19.45
CA ILE A 712 -8.84 34.45 19.57
C ILE A 712 -9.75 35.65 19.30
N ILE A 713 -9.53 36.77 20.00
CA ILE A 713 -10.33 37.99 19.85
C ILE A 713 -10.33 38.49 18.40
N SER A 714 -9.18 38.46 17.71
CA SER A 714 -9.11 39.02 16.36
C SER A 714 -9.61 38.10 15.24
N ASN A 715 -9.75 36.79 15.47
CA ASN A 715 -10.01 35.82 14.40
C ASN A 715 -11.26 34.96 14.59
N ALA A 716 -11.67 34.68 15.83
CA ALA A 716 -12.83 33.84 16.09
C ALA A 716 -14.10 34.46 15.49
N GLN A 717 -14.91 33.63 14.84
CA GLN A 717 -16.19 33.99 14.22
C GLN A 717 -17.33 33.23 14.93
N ASN A 718 -18.52 33.17 14.31
CA ASN A 718 -19.67 32.42 14.81
C ASN A 718 -19.75 31.01 14.18
N GLY A 719 -20.66 30.17 14.70
CA GLY A 719 -20.89 28.80 14.20
C GLY A 719 -21.30 28.76 12.72
N GLU A 720 -22.09 29.73 12.26
CA GLU A 720 -22.50 29.85 10.85
C GLU A 720 -21.28 30.04 9.92
N TYR A 721 -20.34 30.89 10.29
CA TYR A 721 -19.08 31.06 9.56
C TYR A 721 -18.26 29.78 9.58
N LEU A 722 -18.16 29.12 10.74
CA LEU A 722 -17.43 27.87 10.88
C LEU A 722 -17.98 26.82 9.91
N MET A 723 -19.30 26.62 9.89
CA MET A 723 -19.91 25.64 9.01
C MET A 723 -19.79 26.02 7.54
N THR A 724 -20.01 27.30 7.20
CA THR A 724 -19.81 27.79 5.83
C THR A 724 -18.37 27.57 5.35
N ALA A 725 -17.38 27.82 6.21
CA ALA A 725 -15.97 27.66 5.89
C ALA A 725 -15.58 26.18 5.71
N LEU A 726 -16.08 25.29 6.57
CA LEU A 726 -15.85 23.84 6.45
C LEU A 726 -16.54 23.28 5.20
N MET A 727 -17.78 23.66 4.93
CA MET A 727 -18.52 23.25 3.73
C MET A 727 -17.89 23.77 2.42
N ARG A 728 -17.31 24.98 2.43
CA ARG A 728 -16.55 25.51 1.27
C ARG A 728 -15.19 24.85 1.07
N ALA A 729 -14.63 24.25 2.11
CA ALA A 729 -13.37 23.53 2.04
C ALA A 729 -13.55 22.11 1.48
N LEU A 730 -14.77 21.55 1.54
CA LEU A 730 -15.17 20.37 0.78
C LEU A 730 -15.31 20.73 -0.71
N PRO A 731 -14.84 19.88 -1.65
CA PRO A 731 -14.90 20.20 -3.07
C PRO A 731 -16.36 20.35 -3.55
N TYR A 732 -16.72 21.57 -3.93
CA TYR A 732 -17.83 21.81 -4.84
C TYR A 732 -17.35 21.45 -6.24
N VAL A 733 -17.99 20.48 -6.90
CA VAL A 733 -17.83 20.31 -8.35
C VAL A 733 -18.45 21.55 -8.99
N VAL A 734 -17.63 22.43 -9.55
CA VAL A 734 -18.12 23.48 -10.46
C VAL A 734 -18.57 22.76 -11.73
N LEU A 735 -19.87 22.76 -11.98
CA LEU A 735 -20.42 22.30 -13.26
C LEU A 735 -19.94 23.25 -14.37
N PRO A 736 -19.61 22.75 -15.58
CA PRO A 736 -19.45 23.61 -16.74
C PRO A 736 -20.83 24.18 -17.09
N GLY A 737 -21.15 25.38 -16.61
CA GLY A 737 -22.43 26.03 -16.88
C GLY A 737 -22.72 27.31 -16.09
N ASP A 738 -22.21 27.45 -14.87
CA ASP A 738 -22.55 28.60 -14.01
C ASP A 738 -21.55 29.76 -14.13
N GLU A 739 -21.46 30.36 -15.33
CA GLU A 739 -20.97 31.72 -15.53
C GLU A 739 -22.13 32.72 -15.68
N LYS A 740 -23.18 32.65 -14.85
CA LYS A 740 -24.22 33.70 -14.83
C LYS A 740 -24.82 33.93 -13.44
N SER A 741 -24.09 34.59 -12.54
CA SER A 741 -24.63 35.71 -11.74
C SER A 741 -23.60 36.28 -10.76
N SER A 742 -22.80 37.26 -11.20
CA SER A 742 -22.39 38.39 -10.35
C SER A 742 -21.74 39.49 -11.20
N ARG A 743 -22.48 40.02 -12.18
CA ARG A 743 -22.21 41.37 -12.68
C ARG A 743 -22.91 42.35 -11.73
N LYS A 744 -22.17 42.98 -10.82
CA LYS A 744 -22.47 44.35 -10.36
C LYS A 744 -21.18 45.16 -10.20
N HIS A 745 -21.09 46.15 -11.09
CA HIS A 745 -20.42 47.45 -11.01
C HIS A 745 -18.90 47.55 -11.04
N ARG A 746 -18.39 47.81 -12.26
CA ARG A 746 -17.46 48.91 -12.50
C ARG A 746 -18.11 49.92 -13.47
N PRO A 747 -17.80 51.22 -13.37
CA PRO A 747 -18.50 52.29 -14.08
C PRO A 747 -18.15 52.28 -15.58
N PRO A 748 -18.99 52.91 -16.43
CA PRO A 748 -18.84 52.83 -17.87
C PRO A 748 -17.70 53.73 -18.34
N ILE A 749 -16.87 53.21 -19.24
CA ILE A 749 -16.17 54.03 -20.22
C ILE A 749 -16.77 53.62 -21.56
N SER A 750 -17.60 54.50 -22.10
CA SER A 750 -18.11 54.43 -23.47
C SER A 750 -17.49 55.59 -24.24
N ASP A 751 -16.66 55.28 -25.22
CA ASP A 751 -16.40 56.16 -26.35
C ASP A 751 -17.44 55.84 -27.43
N ASN A 752 -18.21 56.86 -27.83
CA ASN A 752 -18.37 57.19 -29.25
C ASN A 752 -19.02 58.56 -29.43
N ASP A 753 -18.36 59.33 -30.31
CA ASP A 753 -18.87 60.35 -31.23
C ASP A 753 -19.52 61.62 -30.66
N ASN A 754 -18.73 62.70 -30.57
CA ASN A 754 -18.77 63.79 -31.57
C ASN A 754 -17.96 65.03 -31.14
N ALA A 755 -17.47 65.75 -32.16
CA ALA A 755 -16.93 67.11 -32.18
C ALA A 755 -15.51 67.27 -31.57
N ALA A 756 -14.47 67.31 -32.41
CA ALA A 756 -14.01 68.48 -33.18
C ALA A 756 -12.96 69.30 -32.40
N SER A 757 -11.85 69.61 -33.10
CA SER A 757 -10.87 70.68 -32.81
C SER A 757 -9.95 70.33 -31.61
N GLU A 758 -8.61 70.47 -31.59
CA GLU A 758 -7.64 71.36 -32.21
C GLU A 758 -6.23 70.70 -32.05
N ILE A 759 -5.40 70.70 -33.10
CA ILE A 759 -4.13 71.47 -33.20
C ILE A 759 -2.90 70.80 -32.53
N LEU A 760 -1.99 70.36 -33.41
CA LEU A 760 -0.52 70.50 -33.39
C LEU A 760 0.20 70.39 -32.03
N HIS A 761 0.99 69.33 -31.82
CA HIS A 761 2.42 69.31 -32.17
C HIS A 761 3.06 67.93 -31.92
#